data_AF-A0A2D9K1B3-F1
#
_entry.id   AF-A0A2D9K1B3-F1
#
_cell.length_a   1.000
_cell.length_b   1.000
_cell.length_c   1.000
_cell.angle_alpha   90.00
_cell.angle_beta   90.00
_cell.angle_gamma   90.00
#
_symmetry.space_group_name_H-M   'P 1'
#
loop_
_entity.id
_entity.type
_entity.pdbx_description
1 polymer ?
#
loop_
_entity_poly.entity_id
_entity_poly.type
_entity_poly.pdbx_seq_one_letter_code
_entity_poly.pdbx_strand_id
1 'polypeptide(L)'
;MKLVAFILLIIVPWVIGQENVKPVEGINENDSKIHALIGGVIVTPEKEFEGSIVIRDGLIENIGSEIEIPEDARIWNIKGKRIYPGFIESWKEFKLSENYSLSHWNKNIMPDRKVSSYLDLQSIEYEELRGLGFCVVHAVPDNGIFRGESSLIILREGEQGEQILNSNTAQILDFDHGSGGYPSSLMGSLALVRQVLSDAKWYQGVEVKYQTEEPSVKRATYNKALKSVDLKSNFYSIARDELDYDRIFSLKNEFRLKFSVYGNGKEYRRIDILKKLGAPIILPINFPGIPAVNDPVGAMDYSLEELQHWEFAPSNPAFLKKHGIPFSISSSKMDSPKANFFKHLRSAVDRGLDPKAALKSLTLNPAKLLGVEDRVGSLSKGKIANLFVSEGDIFKQKDSEIITTWVEGIPYHVEDSETLDIAGKWEIFISGNKKPLTWKIPSGKKIKVEAGGGVSFSAQWKNDRLLLFPPSQILGGADGYTRMSASIDVEKFTMNGVAVSATGETFWWNAKRAGNFKESKKSDNLGEVKMDVPKLEFNHYPAGAYGVERKIRDAKKVLFKNGTVWTSGPLGLIKNSSVLIEGGKIKKIDRNIEVSDDVLIIDLNGKHLTPGLIDCHSHSAISRGVNEGTHSVTVEVRIGDSVDPTDISLYRQLGGGLTTANLLH
;
A
#
# COMPACT_ATOMS: atom_id res chain seq x y z
N MET A 1 4.35 31.19 72.20
CA MET A 1 3.23 30.88 71.29
C MET A 1 3.43 31.63 69.98
N LYS A 2 3.86 30.95 68.91
CA LYS A 2 3.69 31.36 67.49
C LYS A 2 4.37 30.33 66.56
N LEU A 3 3.50 29.51 65.95
CA LEU A 3 3.51 29.07 64.55
C LEU A 3 4.83 28.55 63.93
N VAL A 4 4.90 27.22 63.77
CA VAL A 4 5.71 26.57 62.74
C VAL A 4 4.73 25.96 61.73
N ALA A 5 4.75 26.49 60.51
CA ALA A 5 3.88 26.07 59.41
C ALA A 5 4.33 24.72 58.86
N PHE A 6 3.41 23.76 58.83
CA PHE A 6 3.57 22.46 58.18
C PHE A 6 3.29 22.62 56.68
N ILE A 7 4.30 22.44 55.83
CA ILE A 7 4.14 22.34 54.38
C ILE A 7 3.76 20.89 54.06
N LEU A 8 2.52 20.69 53.61
CA LEU A 8 2.03 19.42 53.09
C LEU A 8 2.69 19.13 51.73
N LEU A 9 3.55 18.11 51.70
CA LEU A 9 4.02 17.50 50.46
C LEU A 9 2.90 16.62 49.90
N ILE A 10 2.23 17.09 48.85
CA ILE A 10 1.32 16.26 48.05
C ILE A 10 2.18 15.35 47.19
N ILE A 11 2.29 14.09 47.62
CA ILE A 11 2.85 13.00 46.79
C ILE A 11 1.77 12.62 45.78
N VAL A 12 1.91 13.07 44.54
CA VAL A 12 1.14 12.57 43.40
C VAL A 12 1.73 11.21 43.02
N PRO A 13 1.00 10.09 43.13
CA PRO A 13 1.50 8.82 42.63
C PRO A 13 1.56 8.89 41.11
N TRP A 14 2.74 8.57 40.58
CA TRP A 14 2.95 8.33 39.16
C TRP A 14 2.07 7.15 38.74
N VAL A 15 1.06 7.41 37.91
CA VAL A 15 0.33 6.37 37.20
C VAL A 15 1.24 5.89 36.07
N ILE A 16 2.04 4.86 36.37
CA ILE A 16 2.57 3.98 35.34
C ILE A 16 1.35 3.24 34.80
N GLY A 17 1.01 3.46 33.52
CA GLY A 17 -0.06 2.72 32.84
C GLY A 17 0.28 1.22 32.81
N GLN A 18 -0.15 0.49 33.83
CA GLN A 18 -0.40 -0.94 33.73
C GLN A 18 -1.75 -1.10 33.06
N GLU A 19 -1.78 -1.76 31.90
CA GLU A 19 -3.02 -2.31 31.35
C GLU A 19 -3.57 -3.30 32.39
N ASN A 20 -4.66 -2.89 33.05
CA ASN A 20 -5.33 -3.70 34.04
C ASN A 20 -6.10 -4.82 33.33
N VAL A 21 -5.80 -6.07 33.67
CA VAL A 21 -6.75 -7.17 33.50
C VAL A 21 -7.96 -6.85 34.38
N LYS A 22 -9.05 -6.36 33.79
CA LYS A 22 -10.30 -6.16 34.52
C LYS A 22 -11.08 -7.48 34.55
N PRO A 23 -11.76 -7.82 35.65
CA PRO A 23 -12.72 -8.92 35.66
C PRO A 23 -13.84 -8.60 34.67
N VAL A 24 -14.28 -9.61 33.92
CA VAL A 24 -15.42 -9.49 33.01
C VAL A 24 -16.67 -9.23 33.85
N GLU A 25 -17.17 -7.98 33.84
CA GLU A 25 -18.44 -7.62 34.46
C GLU A 25 -19.53 -7.64 33.38
N GLY A 26 -20.33 -8.71 33.35
CA GLY A 26 -21.45 -8.83 32.41
C GLY A 26 -21.84 -10.28 32.10
N ILE A 27 -22.99 -10.43 31.44
CA ILE A 27 -23.41 -11.70 30.84
C ILE A 27 -22.69 -11.80 29.49
N ASN A 28 -21.94 -12.87 29.24
CA ASN A 28 -21.41 -13.16 27.90
C ASN A 28 -22.61 -13.32 26.94
N GLU A 29 -22.72 -12.43 25.95
CA GLU A 29 -23.67 -12.61 24.85
C GLU A 29 -23.26 -13.87 24.08
N ASN A 30 -24.12 -14.89 24.16
CA ASN A 30 -23.89 -16.23 23.62
C ASN A 30 -24.71 -16.39 22.35
N ASP A 31 -24.47 -15.52 21.37
CA ASP A 31 -24.86 -15.82 19.99
C ASP A 31 -24.17 -17.13 19.59
N SER A 32 -24.87 -18.03 18.88
CA SER A 32 -24.34 -19.36 18.56
C SER A 32 -22.94 -19.23 17.99
N LYS A 33 -21.94 -19.64 18.77
CA LYS A 33 -20.50 -19.54 18.45
C LYS A 33 -20.08 -20.51 17.35
N ILE A 34 -21.04 -21.20 16.75
CA ILE A 34 -20.84 -22.22 15.75
C ILE A 34 -21.61 -21.83 14.49
N HIS A 35 -20.88 -21.61 13.40
CA HIS A 35 -21.44 -21.27 12.10
C HIS A 35 -21.04 -22.31 11.06
N ALA A 36 -21.97 -22.68 10.19
CA ALA A 36 -21.71 -23.58 9.07
C ALA A 36 -22.04 -22.87 7.75
N LEU A 37 -21.02 -22.55 6.96
CA LEU A 37 -21.17 -22.01 5.61
C LEU A 37 -21.22 -23.20 4.64
N ILE A 38 -22.39 -23.45 4.01
CA ILE A 38 -22.67 -24.69 3.26
C ILE A 38 -22.83 -24.44 1.76
N GLY A 39 -22.10 -25.20 0.95
CA GLY A 39 -22.38 -25.42 -0.47
C GLY A 39 -21.77 -24.41 -1.46
N GLY A 40 -20.75 -23.65 -1.06
CA GLY A 40 -20.07 -22.68 -1.93
C GLY A 40 -18.79 -23.23 -2.55
N VAL A 41 -18.21 -22.48 -3.48
CA VAL A 41 -16.88 -22.79 -4.04
C VAL A 41 -15.81 -22.17 -3.16
N ILE A 42 -15.04 -23.00 -2.46
CA ILE A 42 -13.92 -22.57 -1.64
C ILE A 42 -12.70 -22.34 -2.54
N VAL A 43 -12.17 -21.12 -2.51
CA VAL A 43 -11.05 -20.68 -3.32
C VAL A 43 -9.82 -20.49 -2.44
N THR A 44 -8.79 -21.30 -2.69
CA THR A 44 -7.48 -21.20 -2.03
C THR A 44 -6.39 -20.95 -3.07
N PRO A 45 -5.21 -20.42 -2.68
CA PRO A 45 -4.09 -20.29 -3.62
C PRO A 45 -3.69 -21.61 -4.30
N GLU A 46 -3.94 -22.75 -3.66
CA GLU A 46 -3.60 -24.08 -4.17
C GLU A 46 -4.70 -24.64 -5.09
N LYS A 47 -5.95 -24.65 -4.62
CA LYS A 47 -7.08 -25.30 -5.29
C LYS A 47 -8.41 -24.57 -5.12
N GLU A 48 -9.35 -24.90 -6.00
CA GLU A 48 -10.76 -24.52 -5.91
C GLU A 48 -11.60 -25.79 -5.84
N PHE A 49 -12.59 -25.83 -4.95
CA PHE A 49 -13.48 -27.00 -4.78
C PHE A 49 -14.80 -26.58 -4.15
N GLU A 50 -15.88 -27.31 -4.48
CA GLU A 50 -17.15 -27.16 -3.76
C GLU A 50 -17.06 -27.76 -2.37
N GLY A 51 -17.58 -27.05 -1.37
CA GLY A 51 -17.59 -27.55 -0.01
C GLY A 51 -18.22 -26.61 1.00
N SER A 52 -17.92 -26.90 2.25
CA SER A 52 -18.45 -26.21 3.41
C SER A 52 -17.35 -25.87 4.41
N ILE A 53 -17.59 -24.88 5.25
CA ILE A 53 -16.71 -24.48 6.36
C ILE A 53 -17.52 -24.44 7.64
N VAL A 54 -17.03 -25.12 8.68
CA VAL A 54 -17.55 -25.01 10.05
C VAL A 54 -16.60 -24.14 10.86
N ILE A 55 -17.16 -23.10 11.45
CA ILE A 55 -16.49 -22.15 12.33
C ILE A 55 -16.98 -22.41 13.75
N ARG A 56 -16.06 -22.51 14.72
CA ARG A 56 -16.36 -22.63 16.15
C ARG A 56 -15.47 -21.68 16.93
N ASP A 57 -16.08 -20.85 17.78
CA ASP A 57 -15.37 -19.91 18.66
C ASP A 57 -14.35 -19.04 17.90
N GLY A 58 -14.73 -18.58 16.70
CA GLY A 58 -13.89 -17.75 15.84
C GLY A 58 -12.77 -18.48 15.09
N LEU A 59 -12.66 -19.80 15.21
CA LEU A 59 -11.68 -20.65 14.52
C LEU A 59 -12.34 -21.53 13.46
N ILE A 60 -11.60 -21.86 12.41
CA ILE A 60 -12.01 -22.86 11.42
C ILE A 60 -11.89 -24.25 12.07
N GLU A 61 -13.01 -24.88 12.38
CA GLU A 61 -13.07 -26.23 12.95
C GLU A 61 -12.91 -27.30 11.86
N ASN A 62 -13.64 -27.15 10.76
CA ASN A 62 -13.63 -28.11 9.66
C ASN A 62 -13.84 -27.44 8.29
N ILE A 63 -13.26 -28.02 7.25
CA ILE A 63 -13.32 -27.52 5.87
C ILE A 63 -13.18 -28.67 4.88
N GLY A 64 -14.10 -28.79 3.93
CA GLY A 64 -14.08 -29.88 2.96
C GLY A 64 -15.36 -30.01 2.15
N SER A 65 -15.36 -30.91 1.16
CA SER A 65 -16.53 -31.23 0.32
C SER A 65 -17.57 -32.07 1.07
N GLU A 66 -17.11 -32.93 1.99
CA GLU A 66 -17.93 -33.83 2.80
C GLU A 66 -17.50 -33.68 4.26
N ILE A 67 -18.10 -32.72 4.96
CA ILE A 67 -17.84 -32.48 6.38
C ILE A 67 -19.14 -32.63 7.17
N GLU A 68 -19.02 -33.15 8.38
CA GLU A 68 -20.12 -33.21 9.33
C GLU A 68 -20.46 -31.80 9.80
N ILE A 69 -21.74 -31.44 9.72
CA ILE A 69 -22.27 -30.15 10.17
C ILE A 69 -22.85 -30.36 11.57
N PRO A 70 -22.33 -29.68 12.61
CA PRO A 70 -22.90 -29.77 13.95
C PRO A 70 -24.37 -29.37 13.96
N GLU A 71 -25.21 -30.11 14.70
CA GLU A 71 -26.66 -29.85 14.77
C GLU A 71 -27.00 -28.49 15.39
N ASP A 72 -26.10 -27.95 16.22
CA ASP A 72 -26.20 -26.65 16.89
C ASP A 72 -25.59 -25.49 16.08
N ALA A 73 -25.02 -25.77 14.91
CA ALA A 73 -24.45 -24.75 14.04
C ALA A 73 -25.54 -23.89 13.38
N ARG A 74 -25.36 -22.56 13.41
CA ARG A 74 -26.15 -21.66 12.56
C ARG A 74 -25.74 -21.87 11.11
N ILE A 75 -26.69 -22.30 10.27
CA ILE A 75 -26.47 -22.60 8.86
C ILE A 75 -26.54 -21.34 8.00
N TRP A 76 -25.54 -21.16 7.14
CA TRP A 76 -25.44 -20.13 6.11
C TRP A 76 -25.38 -20.80 4.73
N ASN A 77 -26.44 -20.69 3.95
CA ASN A 77 -26.47 -21.24 2.59
C ASN A 77 -25.72 -20.32 1.63
N ILE A 78 -24.60 -20.79 1.12
CA ILE A 78 -23.72 -20.06 0.20
C ILE A 78 -23.64 -20.74 -1.18
N LYS A 79 -24.68 -21.50 -1.53
CA LYS A 79 -24.77 -22.17 -2.83
C LYS A 79 -24.66 -21.19 -3.98
N GLY A 80 -23.79 -21.51 -4.94
CA GLY A 80 -23.52 -20.65 -6.11
C GLY A 80 -22.63 -19.45 -5.81
N LYS A 81 -22.18 -19.27 -4.56
CA LYS A 81 -21.26 -18.22 -4.13
C LYS A 81 -19.85 -18.77 -3.99
N ARG A 82 -18.88 -17.89 -3.79
CA ARG A 82 -17.46 -18.25 -3.61
C ARG A 82 -16.95 -17.79 -2.26
N ILE A 83 -16.13 -18.59 -1.60
CA ILE A 83 -15.49 -18.28 -0.32
C ILE A 83 -13.99 -18.11 -0.53
N TYR A 84 -13.43 -17.03 0.00
CA TYR A 84 -11.99 -16.75 -0.05
C TYR A 84 -11.43 -16.54 1.37
N PRO A 85 -10.14 -16.83 1.60
CA PRO A 85 -9.45 -16.34 2.78
C PRO A 85 -9.50 -14.81 2.85
N GLY A 86 -9.69 -14.29 4.05
CA GLY A 86 -9.70 -12.86 4.32
C GLY A 86 -8.37 -12.22 3.96
N PHE A 87 -8.42 -11.07 3.30
CA PHE A 87 -7.23 -10.33 2.90
C PHE A 87 -6.55 -9.68 4.11
N ILE A 88 -5.25 -9.43 3.96
CA ILE A 88 -4.41 -8.72 4.93
C ILE A 88 -3.92 -7.44 4.26
N GLU A 89 -4.32 -6.28 4.79
CA GLU A 89 -3.76 -5.01 4.36
C GLU A 89 -2.34 -4.93 4.91
N SER A 90 -1.37 -5.07 4.02
CA SER A 90 0.03 -5.24 4.38
C SER A 90 0.75 -3.92 4.73
N TRP A 91 0.12 -2.77 4.51
CA TRP A 91 0.64 -1.46 4.92
C TRP A 91 -0.46 -0.40 5.01
N LYS A 92 -0.78 0.08 6.23
CA LYS A 92 -1.58 1.30 6.42
C LYS A 92 -0.88 2.21 7.44
N GLU A 93 -0.58 3.43 7.02
CA GLU A 93 0.10 4.41 7.86
C GLU A 93 -0.89 5.12 8.79
N PHE A 94 -0.49 5.31 10.04
CA PHE A 94 -1.26 5.99 11.06
C PHE A 94 -0.45 7.12 11.68
N LYS A 95 -1.11 8.26 11.85
CA LYS A 95 -0.50 9.48 12.37
C LYS A 95 0.03 9.27 13.78
N LEU A 96 1.25 9.75 13.98
CA LEU A 96 1.83 9.88 15.32
C LEU A 96 0.98 10.84 16.17
N SER A 97 0.60 10.42 17.38
CA SER A 97 0.22 11.34 18.45
C SER A 97 1.36 12.34 18.73
N GLU A 98 1.02 13.63 18.86
CA GLU A 98 1.96 14.72 19.15
C GLU A 98 2.48 14.69 20.59
N ASN A 99 1.77 14.03 21.51
CA ASN A 99 2.12 13.95 22.93
C ASN A 99 2.98 12.71 23.22
N TYR A 100 4.27 12.74 22.88
CA TYR A 100 5.21 11.65 23.19
C TYR A 100 6.54 12.16 23.74
N SER A 101 7.12 11.41 24.68
CA SER A 101 8.44 11.70 25.21
C SER A 101 9.54 11.18 24.29
N LEU A 102 10.56 12.01 24.06
CA LEU A 102 11.72 11.64 23.27
C LEU A 102 12.68 10.77 24.10
N SER A 103 12.99 9.59 23.57
CA SER A 103 13.94 8.62 24.12
C SER A 103 15.35 8.74 23.51
N HIS A 104 15.46 9.51 22.43
CA HIS A 104 16.69 9.78 21.69
C HIS A 104 16.84 11.30 21.49
N TRP A 105 18.08 11.78 21.38
CA TRP A 105 18.37 13.22 21.21
C TRP A 105 17.81 13.76 19.89
N ASN A 106 17.75 12.91 18.87
CA ASN A 106 17.15 13.22 17.58
C ASN A 106 15.68 12.78 17.54
N LYS A 107 14.78 13.74 17.33
CA LYS A 107 13.32 13.52 17.27
C LYS A 107 12.86 12.56 16.17
N ASN A 108 13.66 12.37 15.11
CA ASN A 108 13.34 11.47 14.01
C ASN A 108 13.69 10.00 14.34
N ILE A 109 14.24 9.72 15.52
CA ILE A 109 14.63 8.38 15.96
C ILE A 109 13.74 7.97 17.12
N MET A 110 12.73 7.15 16.82
CA MET A 110 11.70 6.71 17.76
C MET A 110 11.52 5.18 17.76
N PRO A 111 12.59 4.37 17.82
CA PRO A 111 12.49 2.92 17.70
C PRO A 111 11.68 2.25 18.82
N ASP A 112 11.58 2.88 19.99
CA ASP A 112 10.85 2.37 21.15
C ASP A 112 9.36 2.73 21.15
N ARG A 113 8.88 3.37 20.08
CA ARG A 113 7.48 3.79 19.95
C ARG A 113 6.67 2.70 19.25
N LYS A 114 5.57 2.26 19.86
CA LYS A 114 4.70 1.23 19.30
C LYS A 114 3.42 1.85 18.77
N VAL A 115 3.03 1.56 17.53
CA VAL A 115 1.78 2.09 16.98
C VAL A 115 0.56 1.69 17.81
N SER A 116 0.55 0.46 18.34
CA SER A 116 -0.54 -0.03 19.20
C SER A 116 -0.76 0.81 20.46
N SER A 117 0.23 1.56 20.96
CA SER A 117 0.06 2.32 22.21
C SER A 117 -0.62 3.68 22.03
N TYR A 118 -0.80 4.15 20.79
CA TYR A 118 -1.41 5.45 20.50
C TYR A 118 -2.40 5.43 19.34
N LEU A 119 -2.56 4.28 18.67
CA LEU A 119 -3.53 4.11 17.59
C LEU A 119 -4.93 4.34 18.12
N ASP A 120 -5.60 5.37 17.62
CA ASP A 120 -7.04 5.51 17.75
C ASP A 120 -7.71 4.51 16.81
N LEU A 121 -8.27 3.45 17.38
CA LEU A 121 -8.92 2.39 16.61
C LEU A 121 -10.14 2.90 15.85
N GLN A 122 -10.76 4.02 16.26
CA GLN A 122 -11.88 4.64 15.54
C GLN A 122 -11.43 5.30 14.22
N SER A 123 -10.13 5.59 14.08
CA SER A 123 -9.56 6.11 12.83
C SER A 123 -9.43 5.06 11.73
N ILE A 124 -9.64 3.78 12.06
CA ILE A 124 -9.64 2.69 11.08
C ILE A 124 -11.00 2.67 10.36
N GLU A 125 -10.97 2.75 9.04
CA GLU A 125 -12.14 2.63 8.17
C GLU A 125 -12.57 1.15 8.04
N TYR A 126 -13.08 0.55 9.13
CA TYR A 126 -13.43 -0.88 9.19
C TYR A 126 -14.41 -1.29 8.09
N GLU A 127 -15.48 -0.51 7.88
CA GLU A 127 -16.49 -0.82 6.86
C GLU A 127 -15.91 -0.84 5.45
N GLU A 128 -15.04 0.12 5.11
CA GLU A 128 -14.38 0.16 3.81
C GLU A 128 -13.47 -1.06 3.62
N LEU A 129 -12.59 -1.32 4.59
CA LEU A 129 -11.62 -2.41 4.51
C LEU A 129 -12.31 -3.78 4.48
N ARG A 130 -13.30 -4.00 5.35
CA ARG A 130 -14.12 -5.22 5.35
C ARG A 130 -14.89 -5.36 4.04
N GLY A 131 -15.42 -4.26 3.49
CA GLY A 131 -16.08 -4.24 2.17
C GLY A 131 -15.16 -4.62 1.01
N LEU A 132 -13.85 -4.48 1.17
CA LEU A 132 -12.83 -4.93 0.23
C LEU A 132 -12.31 -6.35 0.52
N GLY A 133 -12.84 -7.01 1.56
CA GLY A 133 -12.45 -8.37 1.96
C GLY A 133 -11.25 -8.43 2.92
N PHE A 134 -10.76 -7.29 3.42
CA PHE A 134 -9.71 -7.27 4.44
C PHE A 134 -10.26 -7.65 5.82
N CYS A 135 -9.52 -8.49 6.53
CA CYS A 135 -9.83 -8.90 7.90
C CYS A 135 -8.74 -8.48 8.90
N VAL A 136 -7.54 -8.15 8.40
CA VAL A 136 -6.38 -7.74 9.22
C VAL A 136 -5.71 -6.55 8.54
N VAL A 137 -5.24 -5.59 9.34
CA VAL A 137 -4.42 -4.47 8.89
C VAL A 137 -3.08 -4.43 9.62
N HIS A 138 -2.01 -4.24 8.86
CA HIS A 138 -0.70 -3.89 9.38
C HIS A 138 -0.63 -2.38 9.55
N ALA A 139 -0.77 -1.95 10.81
CA ALA A 139 -0.68 -0.55 11.20
C ALA A 139 0.79 -0.13 11.32
N VAL A 140 1.14 0.97 10.65
CA VAL A 140 2.52 1.45 10.51
C VAL A 140 2.61 2.91 10.97
N PRO A 141 3.60 3.30 11.78
CA PRO A 141 3.87 4.71 12.05
C PRO A 141 4.19 5.53 10.77
N ASP A 142 3.66 6.75 10.66
CA ASP A 142 3.72 7.57 9.43
C ASP A 142 4.95 8.51 9.31
N ASN A 143 5.74 8.70 10.37
CA ASN A 143 6.84 9.67 10.36
C ASN A 143 8.04 9.25 11.22
N GLY A 144 9.22 9.81 10.90
CA GLY A 144 10.53 9.50 11.45
C GLY A 144 11.45 8.75 10.49
N ILE A 145 12.72 8.64 10.87
CA ILE A 145 13.72 7.79 10.22
C ILE A 145 13.62 6.38 10.83
N PHE A 146 13.75 6.25 12.15
CA PHE A 146 13.27 5.07 12.87
C PHE A 146 11.88 5.39 13.38
N ARG A 147 10.85 4.99 12.63
CA ARG A 147 9.47 5.43 12.92
C ARG A 147 8.85 4.74 14.14
N GLY A 148 9.46 3.63 14.58
CA GLY A 148 8.97 2.79 15.66
C GLY A 148 8.53 1.41 15.18
N GLU A 149 7.80 0.73 16.03
CA GLU A 149 7.31 -0.63 15.83
C GLU A 149 5.87 -0.62 15.31
N SER A 150 5.64 -1.39 14.26
CA SER A 150 4.32 -1.65 13.70
C SER A 150 3.54 -2.73 14.46
N SER A 151 2.23 -2.77 14.25
CA SER A 151 1.31 -3.72 14.89
C SER A 151 0.32 -4.30 13.90
N LEU A 152 -0.22 -5.47 14.20
CA LEU A 152 -1.29 -6.13 13.45
C LEU A 152 -2.60 -6.00 14.21
N ILE A 153 -3.61 -5.46 13.53
CA ILE A 153 -4.94 -5.23 14.07
C ILE A 153 -5.94 -6.07 13.29
N ILE A 154 -6.75 -6.86 13.97
CA ILE A 154 -7.86 -7.60 13.38
C ILE A 154 -9.09 -6.69 13.29
N LEU A 155 -9.80 -6.72 12.16
CA LEU A 155 -10.86 -5.78 11.82
C LEU A 155 -12.23 -6.17 12.42
N ARG A 156 -12.24 -6.69 13.65
CA ARG A 156 -13.45 -6.96 14.42
C ARG A 156 -13.88 -5.71 15.18
N GLU A 157 -15.13 -5.64 15.61
CA GLU A 157 -15.57 -4.69 16.63
C GLU A 157 -15.22 -5.23 18.03
N GLY A 158 -14.95 -4.35 18.98
CA GLY A 158 -14.60 -4.74 20.35
C GLY A 158 -13.62 -3.80 21.02
N GLU A 159 -13.09 -4.23 22.17
CA GLU A 159 -12.05 -3.49 22.89
C GLU A 159 -10.68 -3.65 22.22
N GLN A 160 -9.78 -2.69 22.46
CA GLN A 160 -8.45 -2.67 21.87
C GLN A 160 -7.64 -3.96 22.09
N GLY A 161 -7.70 -4.53 23.30
CA GLY A 161 -6.99 -5.76 23.64
C GLY A 161 -7.45 -6.97 22.83
N GLU A 162 -8.69 -6.96 22.36
CA GLU A 162 -9.26 -8.02 21.52
C GLU A 162 -8.88 -7.84 20.05
N GLN A 163 -8.58 -6.60 19.64
CA GLN A 163 -8.28 -6.27 18.25
C GLN A 163 -6.79 -6.41 17.91
N ILE A 164 -5.88 -6.33 18.90
CA ILE A 164 -4.45 -6.43 18.66
C ILE A 164 -4.04 -7.90 18.47
N LEU A 165 -3.75 -8.28 17.22
CA LEU A 165 -3.25 -9.60 16.87
C LEU A 165 -1.77 -9.75 17.24
N ASN A 166 -0.98 -8.68 17.01
CA ASN A 166 0.44 -8.58 17.41
C ASN A 166 0.78 -7.10 17.65
N SER A 167 1.31 -6.76 18.83
CA SER A 167 1.70 -5.38 19.18
C SER A 167 3.08 -4.99 18.64
N ASN A 168 3.93 -5.95 18.27
CA ASN A 168 5.33 -5.75 17.87
C ASN A 168 5.66 -6.58 16.63
N THR A 169 5.44 -6.03 15.44
CA THR A 169 5.62 -6.78 14.17
C THR A 169 6.97 -6.52 13.52
N ALA A 170 7.32 -5.25 13.31
CA ALA A 170 8.58 -4.88 12.68
C ALA A 170 9.04 -3.47 13.07
N GLN A 171 10.35 -3.25 13.02
CA GLN A 171 10.93 -1.92 13.13
C GLN A 171 10.84 -1.21 11.77
N ILE A 172 10.17 -0.06 11.74
CA ILE A 172 9.98 0.71 10.51
C ILE A 172 11.14 1.68 10.31
N LEU A 173 11.71 1.67 9.10
CA LEU A 173 12.87 2.47 8.69
C LEU A 173 12.57 3.28 7.43
N ASP A 174 12.90 4.55 7.45
CA ASP A 174 12.82 5.46 6.31
C ASP A 174 14.12 6.29 6.22
N PHE A 175 14.42 6.81 5.04
CA PHE A 175 15.53 7.74 4.81
C PHE A 175 15.08 9.19 4.65
N ASP A 176 13.76 9.43 4.69
CA ASP A 176 13.23 10.79 4.78
C ASP A 176 13.41 11.36 6.19
N HIS A 177 14.03 12.53 6.25
CA HIS A 177 14.31 13.25 7.50
C HIS A 177 13.14 14.13 7.95
N GLY A 178 12.09 14.26 7.13
CA GLY A 178 10.98 15.17 7.41
C GLY A 178 11.44 16.62 7.51
N SER A 179 10.76 17.43 8.33
CA SER A 179 11.07 18.86 8.45
C SER A 179 11.80 19.21 9.75
N GLY A 180 12.90 19.96 9.61
CA GLY A 180 13.55 20.75 10.66
C GLY A 180 14.54 19.99 11.55
N GLY A 181 15.75 20.54 11.70
CA GLY A 181 16.87 19.98 12.46
C GLY A 181 17.69 18.98 11.64
N TYR A 182 18.71 18.38 12.27
CA TYR A 182 19.50 17.32 11.65
C TYR A 182 18.67 16.02 11.52
N PRO A 183 18.75 15.30 10.39
CA PRO A 183 19.43 15.68 9.16
C PRO A 183 18.56 16.54 8.22
N SER A 184 19.17 17.24 7.26
CA SER A 184 18.47 17.97 6.18
C SER A 184 18.77 17.43 4.78
N SER A 185 19.47 16.31 4.68
CA SER A 185 19.86 15.67 3.42
C SER A 185 19.73 14.15 3.53
N LEU A 186 19.61 13.47 2.39
CA LEU A 186 19.59 12.01 2.35
C LEU A 186 20.88 11.37 2.90
N MET A 187 22.05 11.96 2.61
CA MET A 187 23.32 11.48 3.15
C MET A 187 23.37 11.63 4.67
N GLY A 188 22.82 12.73 5.21
CA GLY A 188 22.65 12.93 6.65
C GLY A 188 21.70 11.92 7.26
N SER A 189 20.56 11.63 6.62
CA SER A 189 19.64 10.57 7.05
C SER A 189 20.34 9.22 7.13
N LEU A 190 21.06 8.83 6.09
CA LEU A 190 21.78 7.55 6.06
C LEU A 190 22.92 7.51 7.06
N ALA A 191 23.64 8.62 7.28
CA ALA A 191 24.65 8.71 8.32
C ALA A 191 24.04 8.51 9.72
N LEU A 192 22.93 9.18 10.01
CA LEU A 192 22.19 9.00 11.27
C LEU A 192 21.67 7.57 11.43
N VAL A 193 21.19 6.93 10.36
CA VAL A 193 20.81 5.51 10.40
C VAL A 193 21.98 4.63 10.81
N ARG A 194 23.15 4.81 10.18
CA ARG A 194 24.36 4.05 10.52
C ARG A 194 24.82 4.32 11.95
N GLN A 195 24.73 5.56 12.41
CA GLN A 195 25.04 5.92 13.78
C GLN A 195 24.15 5.16 14.76
N VAL A 196 22.82 5.21 14.59
CA VAL A 196 21.88 4.52 15.47
C VAL A 196 22.10 3.01 15.49
N LEU A 197 22.33 2.38 14.34
CA LEU A 197 22.62 0.94 14.27
C LEU A 197 23.95 0.59 14.95
N SER A 198 24.97 1.44 14.81
CA SER A 198 26.28 1.24 15.45
C SER A 198 26.18 1.42 16.97
N ASP A 199 25.46 2.45 17.41
CA ASP A 199 25.22 2.75 18.83
C ASP A 199 24.40 1.66 19.49
N ALA A 200 23.36 1.13 18.82
CA ALA A 200 22.57 0.00 19.31
C ALA A 200 23.40 -1.28 19.44
N LYS A 201 24.24 -1.58 18.43
CA LYS A 201 25.17 -2.72 18.47
C LYS A 201 26.18 -2.59 19.61
N TRP A 202 26.74 -1.39 19.80
CA TRP A 202 27.63 -1.10 20.92
C TRP A 202 26.90 -1.28 22.26
N TYR A 203 25.70 -0.71 22.39
CA TYR A 203 24.89 -0.76 23.60
C TYR A 203 24.60 -2.20 24.05
N GLN A 204 24.12 -3.04 23.12
CA GLN A 204 23.90 -4.46 23.36
C GLN A 204 25.20 -5.19 23.75
N GLY A 205 26.31 -4.88 23.07
CA GLY A 205 27.61 -5.48 23.37
C GLY A 205 28.12 -5.14 24.77
N VAL A 206 27.98 -3.88 25.20
CA VAL A 206 28.39 -3.45 26.55
C VAL A 206 27.53 -4.10 27.63
N GLU A 207 26.22 -4.18 27.43
CA GLU A 207 25.31 -4.84 28.39
C GLU A 207 25.65 -6.32 28.57
N VAL A 208 25.94 -7.05 27.49
CA VAL A 208 26.37 -8.45 27.58
C VAL A 208 27.70 -8.57 28.33
N LYS A 209 28.72 -7.77 27.96
CA LYS A 209 30.03 -7.82 28.62
C LYS A 209 29.94 -7.50 30.12
N TYR A 210 29.16 -6.49 30.49
CA TYR A 210 28.95 -6.14 31.89
C TYR A 210 28.34 -7.28 32.71
N GLN A 211 27.51 -8.13 32.08
CA GLN A 211 26.90 -9.29 32.74
C GLN A 211 27.81 -10.53 32.79
N THR A 212 28.73 -10.68 31.83
CA THR A 212 29.50 -11.93 31.65
C THR A 212 30.98 -11.83 32.03
N GLU A 213 31.56 -10.63 32.02
CA GLU A 213 33.00 -10.41 32.26
C GLU A 213 33.28 -9.92 33.70
N GLU A 214 34.48 -10.22 34.21
CA GLU A 214 34.98 -9.72 35.49
C GLU A 214 34.93 -8.17 35.54
N PRO A 215 34.80 -7.54 36.74
CA PRO A 215 34.51 -6.12 36.90
C PRO A 215 35.58 -5.19 36.31
N SER A 216 35.49 -4.97 35.01
CA SER A 216 36.42 -4.18 34.19
C SER A 216 35.69 -3.24 33.23
N VAL A 217 34.39 -3.48 33.01
CA VAL A 217 33.51 -2.69 32.15
C VAL A 217 32.48 -1.96 33.03
N LYS A 218 32.26 -0.67 32.77
CA LYS A 218 31.18 0.09 33.42
C LYS A 218 29.85 -0.22 32.74
N ARG A 219 28.79 -0.34 33.53
CA ARG A 219 27.42 -0.47 33.02
C ARG A 219 27.06 0.73 32.13
N ALA A 220 26.40 0.48 31.00
CA ALA A 220 25.89 1.55 30.16
C ALA A 220 24.73 2.28 30.85
N THR A 221 24.63 3.60 30.67
CA THR A 221 23.44 4.35 31.08
C THR A 221 22.24 3.84 30.31
N TYR A 222 21.12 3.60 31.00
CA TYR A 222 19.91 3.11 30.36
C TYR A 222 19.46 4.05 29.23
N ASN A 223 19.37 3.52 28.00
CA ASN A 223 18.87 4.25 26.84
C ASN A 223 17.74 3.43 26.20
N LYS A 224 16.51 3.95 26.29
CA LYS A 224 15.31 3.25 25.83
C LYS A 224 15.31 3.06 24.30
N ALA A 225 15.76 4.05 23.54
CA ALA A 225 15.81 3.98 22.08
C ALA A 225 16.80 2.90 21.60
N LEU A 226 18.06 2.98 22.06
CA LEU A 226 19.11 2.03 21.65
C LEU A 226 18.80 0.60 22.07
N LYS A 227 18.18 0.41 23.25
CA LYS A 227 17.73 -0.90 23.70
C LYS A 227 16.66 -1.51 22.79
N SER A 228 15.82 -0.69 22.16
CA SER A 228 14.68 -1.14 21.34
C SER A 228 15.09 -1.50 19.90
N VAL A 229 16.26 -1.05 19.44
CA VAL A 229 16.80 -1.43 18.13
C VAL A 229 17.46 -2.80 18.21
N ASP A 230 16.71 -3.86 17.89
CA ASP A 230 17.27 -5.20 17.73
C ASP A 230 17.70 -5.45 16.27
N LEU A 231 19.01 -5.53 16.02
CA LEU A 231 19.58 -5.78 14.70
C LEU A 231 19.21 -7.17 14.14
N LYS A 232 18.73 -8.11 14.98
CA LYS A 232 18.28 -9.45 14.56
C LYS A 232 16.81 -9.49 14.16
N SER A 233 16.05 -8.46 14.54
CA SER A 233 14.62 -8.32 14.21
C SER A 233 14.41 -8.04 12.72
N ASN A 234 13.14 -8.02 12.31
CA ASN A 234 12.78 -7.66 10.95
C ASN A 234 12.65 -6.14 10.83
N PHE A 235 13.41 -5.56 9.89
CA PHE A 235 13.28 -4.16 9.50
C PHE A 235 12.43 -4.03 8.25
N TYR A 236 11.52 -3.06 8.24
CA TYR A 236 10.69 -2.76 7.09
C TYR A 236 11.10 -1.38 6.60
N SER A 237 11.80 -1.35 5.46
CA SER A 237 12.32 -0.11 4.90
C SER A 237 11.42 0.44 3.81
N ILE A 238 11.30 1.76 3.72
CA ILE A 238 10.49 2.44 2.71
C ILE A 238 11.37 2.83 1.53
N ALA A 239 11.03 2.36 0.32
CA ALA A 239 11.60 2.87 -0.92
C ALA A 239 10.73 4.02 -1.43
N ARG A 240 11.27 5.25 -1.41
CA ARG A 240 10.57 6.44 -1.92
C ARG A 240 10.83 6.65 -3.40
N ASP A 241 12.03 6.28 -3.83
CA ASP A 241 12.42 6.22 -5.24
C ASP A 241 13.08 4.86 -5.55
N GLU A 242 13.42 4.67 -6.82
CA GLU A 242 13.98 3.42 -7.32
C GLU A 242 15.46 3.22 -6.98
N LEU A 243 16.17 4.25 -6.51
CA LEU A 243 17.56 4.18 -6.03
C LEU A 243 17.64 3.74 -4.57
N ASP A 244 16.57 3.95 -3.79
CA ASP A 244 16.49 3.47 -2.41
C ASP A 244 16.69 1.95 -2.31
N TYR A 245 16.38 1.16 -3.34
CA TYR A 245 16.70 -0.27 -3.37
C TYR A 245 18.19 -0.57 -3.24
N ASP A 246 19.07 0.22 -3.87
CA ASP A 246 20.52 0.07 -3.74
C ASP A 246 21.00 0.48 -2.35
N ARG A 247 20.42 1.54 -1.78
CA ARG A 247 20.73 2.05 -0.44
C ARG A 247 20.34 1.04 0.65
N ILE A 248 19.14 0.47 0.53
CA ILE A 248 18.66 -0.61 1.41
C ILE A 248 19.56 -1.84 1.25
N PHE A 249 19.93 -2.23 0.04
CA PHE A 249 20.86 -3.33 -0.19
C PHE A 249 22.24 -3.09 0.43
N SER A 250 22.76 -1.86 0.33
CA SER A 250 24.02 -1.47 0.96
C SER A 250 23.96 -1.60 2.48
N LEU A 251 22.94 -1.01 3.13
CA LEU A 251 22.72 -1.12 4.58
C LEU A 251 22.50 -2.57 5.03
N LYS A 252 21.75 -3.35 4.25
CA LYS A 252 21.54 -4.79 4.48
C LYS A 252 22.88 -5.51 4.62
N ASN A 253 23.81 -5.25 3.71
CA ASN A 253 25.11 -5.92 3.71
C ASN A 253 26.04 -5.38 4.80
N GLU A 254 26.03 -4.07 5.03
CA GLU A 254 26.88 -3.40 6.03
C GLU A 254 26.56 -3.87 7.46
N PHE A 255 25.27 -3.97 7.81
CA PHE A 255 24.82 -4.33 9.16
C PHE A 255 24.24 -5.74 9.28
N ARG A 256 24.17 -6.52 8.18
CA ARG A 256 23.58 -7.87 8.10
C ARG A 256 22.12 -7.91 8.55
N LEU A 257 21.35 -6.87 8.22
CA LEU A 257 19.95 -6.74 8.63
C LEU A 257 19.02 -7.63 7.79
N LYS A 258 17.89 -7.99 8.37
CA LYS A 258 16.78 -8.62 7.64
C LYS A 258 15.81 -7.53 7.22
N PHE A 259 15.66 -7.32 5.91
CA PHE A 259 14.74 -6.34 5.37
C PHE A 259 13.55 -6.97 4.66
N SER A 260 12.42 -6.32 4.83
CA SER A 260 11.33 -6.26 3.84
C SER A 260 11.22 -4.82 3.35
N VAL A 261 10.68 -4.60 2.16
CA VAL A 261 10.63 -3.25 1.57
C VAL A 261 9.21 -2.86 1.19
N TYR A 262 8.78 -1.70 1.65
CA TYR A 262 7.59 -1.04 1.13
C TYR A 262 7.95 -0.31 -0.17
N GLY A 263 7.35 -0.76 -1.26
CA GLY A 263 7.70 -0.37 -2.62
C GLY A 263 7.16 0.99 -3.05
N ASN A 264 7.71 1.48 -4.15
CA ASN A 264 7.32 2.75 -4.78
C ASN A 264 6.35 2.57 -5.97
N GLY A 265 6.13 1.34 -6.45
CA GLY A 265 5.25 1.04 -7.60
C GLY A 265 5.99 0.99 -8.95
N LYS A 266 7.32 1.19 -8.96
CA LYS A 266 8.20 1.18 -10.15
C LYS A 266 9.18 -0.01 -10.15
N GLU A 267 8.91 -1.05 -9.38
CA GLU A 267 9.82 -2.18 -9.14
C GLU A 267 10.27 -2.90 -10.43
N TYR A 268 9.39 -2.96 -11.44
CA TYR A 268 9.71 -3.51 -12.77
C TYR A 268 10.94 -2.86 -13.44
N ARG A 269 11.30 -1.63 -13.06
CA ARG A 269 12.50 -0.93 -13.59
C ARG A 269 13.80 -1.41 -12.95
N ARG A 270 13.73 -2.03 -11.77
CA ARG A 270 14.85 -2.36 -10.89
C ARG A 270 14.93 -3.83 -10.49
N ILE A 271 14.41 -4.74 -11.33
CA ILE A 271 14.46 -6.20 -11.10
C ILE A 271 15.88 -6.72 -10.80
N ASP A 272 16.90 -6.12 -11.41
CA ASP A 272 18.30 -6.46 -11.22
C ASP A 272 18.76 -6.30 -9.75
N ILE A 273 18.45 -5.17 -9.13
CA ILE A 273 18.81 -4.90 -7.73
C ILE A 273 17.86 -5.63 -6.79
N LEU A 274 16.57 -5.75 -7.12
CA LEU A 274 15.59 -6.46 -6.28
C LEU A 274 15.94 -7.95 -6.11
N LYS A 275 16.44 -8.60 -7.18
CA LYS A 275 16.97 -9.97 -7.09
C LYS A 275 18.18 -10.08 -6.17
N LYS A 276 19.11 -9.13 -6.24
CA LYS A 276 20.29 -9.09 -5.35
C LYS A 276 19.88 -8.82 -3.92
N LEU A 277 18.91 -7.93 -3.73
CA LEU A 277 18.36 -7.59 -2.43
C LEU A 277 17.72 -8.80 -1.77
N GLY A 278 16.96 -9.61 -2.53
CA GLY A 278 16.36 -10.86 -2.02
C GLY A 278 15.44 -10.62 -0.82
N ALA A 279 14.79 -9.46 -0.76
CA ALA A 279 13.83 -9.08 0.26
C ALA A 279 12.40 -9.18 -0.32
N PRO A 280 11.39 -9.56 0.49
CA PRO A 280 10.00 -9.43 0.09
C PRO A 280 9.61 -7.96 -0.12
N ILE A 281 8.72 -7.71 -1.08
CA ILE A 281 8.23 -6.36 -1.42
C ILE A 281 6.75 -6.22 -1.06
N ILE A 282 6.40 -5.19 -0.30
CA ILE A 282 5.01 -4.74 -0.15
C ILE A 282 4.72 -3.76 -1.28
N LEU A 283 3.86 -4.17 -2.21
CA LEU A 283 3.61 -3.49 -3.46
C LEU A 283 2.29 -2.71 -3.40
N PRO A 284 2.32 -1.36 -3.35
CA PRO A 284 1.11 -0.57 -3.57
C PRO A 284 0.66 -0.72 -5.02
N ILE A 285 -0.60 -1.13 -5.25
CA ILE A 285 -1.19 -1.22 -6.60
C ILE A 285 -1.94 0.06 -6.98
N ASN A 286 -1.33 1.23 -6.74
CA ASN A 286 -1.88 2.51 -7.15
C ASN A 286 -1.37 2.91 -8.54
N PHE A 287 -2.06 2.46 -9.58
CA PHE A 287 -1.65 2.70 -10.97
C PHE A 287 -2.07 4.10 -11.45
N PRO A 288 -1.28 4.74 -12.31
CA PRO A 288 -1.63 6.06 -12.86
C PRO A 288 -2.88 5.97 -13.72
N GLY A 289 -3.63 7.08 -13.76
CA GLY A 289 -4.78 7.24 -14.65
C GLY A 289 -4.38 7.26 -16.13
N ILE A 290 -5.37 7.14 -17.01
CA ILE A 290 -5.17 7.17 -18.47
C ILE A 290 -4.65 8.57 -18.87
N PRO A 291 -3.47 8.69 -19.50
CA PRO A 291 -2.95 9.95 -20.00
C PRO A 291 -3.85 10.54 -21.08
N ALA A 292 -4.14 11.84 -20.99
CA ALA A 292 -4.94 12.56 -21.97
C ALA A 292 -4.10 12.95 -23.20
N VAL A 293 -3.80 11.98 -24.07
CA VAL A 293 -2.95 12.16 -25.27
C VAL A 293 -3.75 12.34 -26.57
N ASN A 294 -5.06 12.57 -26.46
CA ASN A 294 -5.95 12.78 -27.61
C ASN A 294 -5.83 14.18 -28.23
N ASP A 295 -5.27 15.13 -27.49
CA ASP A 295 -4.96 16.48 -27.97
C ASP A 295 -3.43 16.67 -28.05
N PRO A 296 -2.88 17.19 -29.17
CA PRO A 296 -1.44 17.37 -29.32
C PRO A 296 -0.78 18.29 -28.28
N VAL A 297 -1.52 19.28 -27.73
CA VAL A 297 -0.98 20.17 -26.68
C VAL A 297 -0.96 19.44 -25.35
N GLY A 298 -2.07 18.80 -24.97
CA GLY A 298 -2.13 17.97 -23.76
C GLY A 298 -1.16 16.78 -23.78
N ALA A 299 -0.85 16.23 -24.97
CA ALA A 299 0.15 15.19 -25.12
C ALA A 299 1.58 15.66 -24.76
N MET A 300 1.89 16.96 -24.90
CA MET A 300 3.21 17.51 -24.53
C MET A 300 3.41 17.62 -23.01
N ASP A 301 2.32 17.56 -22.23
CA ASP A 301 2.38 17.60 -20.76
C ASP A 301 2.88 16.28 -20.17
N TYR A 302 2.87 15.18 -20.94
CA TYR A 302 3.31 13.87 -20.49
C TYR A 302 4.71 13.54 -21.01
N SER A 303 5.63 13.29 -20.09
CA SER A 303 6.95 12.75 -20.41
C SER A 303 6.88 11.29 -20.89
N LEU A 304 7.87 10.85 -21.66
CA LEU A 304 7.98 9.44 -22.03
C LEU A 304 8.09 8.52 -20.80
N GLU A 305 8.69 8.99 -19.71
CA GLU A 305 8.75 8.22 -18.46
C GLU A 305 7.35 7.97 -17.89
N GLU A 306 6.47 8.98 -17.89
CA GLU A 306 5.11 8.86 -17.38
C GLU A 306 4.26 7.94 -18.25
N LEU A 307 4.39 8.06 -19.58
CA LEU A 307 3.72 7.16 -20.53
C LEU A 307 4.18 5.70 -20.36
N GLN A 308 5.50 5.49 -20.20
CA GLN A 308 6.04 4.17 -19.87
C GLN A 308 5.54 3.68 -18.51
N HIS A 309 5.43 4.57 -17.51
CA HIS A 309 4.91 4.19 -16.21
C HIS A 309 3.46 3.74 -16.29
N TRP A 310 2.63 4.48 -17.01
CA TRP A 310 1.24 4.10 -17.26
C TRP A 310 1.12 2.73 -17.95
N GLU A 311 1.94 2.47 -18.96
CA GLU A 311 1.93 1.19 -19.67
C GLU A 311 2.36 0.01 -18.77
N PHE A 312 3.43 0.16 -17.99
CA PHE A 312 4.04 -0.95 -17.26
C PHE A 312 3.57 -1.12 -15.82
N ALA A 313 3.03 -0.09 -15.17
CA ALA A 313 2.65 -0.13 -13.75
C ALA A 313 1.68 -1.28 -13.42
N PRO A 314 0.61 -1.56 -14.19
CA PRO A 314 -0.29 -2.66 -13.83
C PRO A 314 0.32 -4.04 -14.09
N SER A 315 1.36 -4.15 -14.94
CA SER A 315 2.14 -5.40 -15.10
C SER A 315 3.18 -5.61 -13.98
N ASN A 316 3.42 -4.63 -13.11
CA ASN A 316 4.48 -4.70 -12.11
C ASN A 316 4.41 -5.94 -11.18
N PRO A 317 3.22 -6.35 -10.65
CA PRO A 317 3.11 -7.62 -9.92
C PRO A 317 3.52 -8.84 -10.76
N ALA A 318 3.20 -8.85 -12.05
CA ALA A 318 3.57 -9.92 -12.97
C ALA A 318 5.08 -9.97 -13.22
N PHE A 319 5.76 -8.82 -13.29
CA PHE A 319 7.24 -8.74 -13.33
C PHE A 319 7.86 -9.39 -12.09
N LEU A 320 7.40 -9.04 -10.89
CA LEU A 320 7.91 -9.62 -9.65
C LEU A 320 7.70 -11.13 -9.63
N LYS A 321 6.50 -11.59 -10.01
CA LYS A 321 6.17 -13.02 -10.11
C LYS A 321 7.06 -13.77 -11.10
N LYS A 322 7.22 -13.25 -12.33
CA LYS A 322 8.07 -13.83 -13.40
C LYS A 322 9.51 -14.00 -12.93
N HIS A 323 10.00 -13.08 -12.09
CA HIS A 323 11.37 -13.06 -11.61
C HIS A 323 11.58 -13.69 -10.23
N GLY A 324 10.53 -14.30 -9.65
CA GLY A 324 10.61 -15.00 -8.37
C GLY A 324 10.82 -14.10 -7.17
N ILE A 325 10.50 -12.81 -7.27
CA ILE A 325 10.61 -11.85 -6.17
C ILE A 325 9.33 -11.97 -5.33
N PRO A 326 9.40 -12.33 -4.03
CA PRO A 326 8.23 -12.43 -3.18
C PRO A 326 7.57 -11.05 -3.00
N PHE A 327 6.24 -10.99 -3.07
CA PHE A 327 5.52 -9.75 -2.85
C PHE A 327 4.16 -9.94 -2.19
N SER A 328 3.71 -8.88 -1.52
CA SER A 328 2.36 -8.71 -1.00
C SER A 328 1.73 -7.49 -1.64
N ILE A 329 0.44 -7.51 -1.94
CA ILE A 329 -0.28 -6.36 -2.47
C ILE A 329 -0.84 -5.53 -1.31
N SER A 330 -0.86 -4.21 -1.47
CA SER A 330 -1.44 -3.25 -0.53
C SER A 330 -2.34 -2.26 -1.27
N SER A 331 -3.42 -1.82 -0.62
CA SER A 331 -4.26 -0.71 -1.08
C SER A 331 -3.68 0.66 -0.74
N SER A 332 -2.48 0.71 -0.14
CA SER A 332 -1.84 1.97 0.25
C SER A 332 -1.57 2.89 -0.95
N LYS A 333 -1.40 4.19 -0.66
CA LYS A 333 -1.27 5.29 -1.64
C LYS A 333 -2.53 5.54 -2.49
N MET A 334 -3.61 4.77 -2.34
CA MET A 334 -4.87 5.05 -3.01
C MET A 334 -5.69 6.08 -2.24
N ASP A 335 -6.15 7.12 -2.93
CA ASP A 335 -7.07 8.11 -2.34
C ASP A 335 -8.49 7.56 -2.14
N SER A 336 -8.89 6.53 -2.89
CA SER A 336 -10.22 5.93 -2.81
C SER A 336 -10.15 4.41 -2.99
N PRO A 337 -9.71 3.66 -1.97
CA PRO A 337 -9.63 2.21 -2.01
C PRO A 337 -10.94 1.55 -2.42
N LYS A 338 -12.08 1.98 -1.85
CA LYS A 338 -13.42 1.46 -2.19
C LYS A 338 -13.71 1.44 -3.70
N ALA A 339 -13.28 2.47 -4.42
CA ALA A 339 -13.55 2.63 -5.85
C ALA A 339 -12.52 1.92 -6.73
N ASN A 340 -11.25 1.91 -6.30
CA ASN A 340 -10.14 1.59 -7.20
C ASN A 340 -9.44 0.26 -6.91
N PHE A 341 -9.56 -0.31 -5.70
CA PHE A 341 -8.79 -1.48 -5.31
C PHE A 341 -9.03 -2.68 -6.24
N PHE A 342 -10.28 -3.15 -6.38
CA PHE A 342 -10.58 -4.27 -7.28
C PHE A 342 -10.36 -3.93 -8.76
N LYS A 343 -10.55 -2.67 -9.15
CA LYS A 343 -10.25 -2.21 -10.52
C LYS A 343 -8.76 -2.40 -10.83
N HIS A 344 -7.87 -1.97 -9.95
CA HIS A 344 -6.43 -2.12 -10.12
C HIS A 344 -6.00 -3.58 -9.97
N LEU A 345 -6.55 -4.32 -9.00
CA LEU A 345 -6.25 -5.73 -8.84
C LEU A 345 -6.58 -6.55 -10.10
N ARG A 346 -7.76 -6.31 -10.69
CA ARG A 346 -8.17 -6.92 -11.96
C ARG A 346 -7.31 -6.44 -13.12
N SER A 347 -6.95 -5.16 -13.18
CA SER A 347 -6.02 -4.65 -14.18
C SER A 347 -4.64 -5.34 -14.11
N ALA A 348 -4.14 -5.65 -12.91
CA ALA A 348 -2.91 -6.42 -12.78
C ALA A 348 -3.04 -7.86 -13.29
N VAL A 349 -4.19 -8.49 -13.05
CA VAL A 349 -4.53 -9.82 -13.58
C VAL A 349 -4.62 -9.79 -15.11
N ASP A 350 -5.36 -8.84 -15.66
CA ASP A 350 -5.50 -8.61 -17.10
C ASP A 350 -4.14 -8.33 -17.77
N ARG A 351 -3.20 -7.74 -17.02
CA ARG A 351 -1.82 -7.45 -17.45
C ARG A 351 -0.79 -8.51 -17.07
N GLY A 352 -1.24 -9.74 -16.82
CA GLY A 352 -0.40 -10.94 -16.76
C GLY A 352 -0.13 -11.50 -15.37
N LEU A 353 -0.73 -10.95 -14.30
CA LEU A 353 -0.67 -11.57 -12.98
C LEU A 353 -1.64 -12.77 -12.90
N ASP A 354 -1.12 -13.95 -12.57
CA ASP A 354 -1.96 -15.11 -12.30
C ASP A 354 -2.91 -14.85 -11.10
N PRO A 355 -4.24 -15.12 -11.21
CA PRO A 355 -5.20 -14.91 -10.12
C PRO A 355 -4.85 -15.63 -8.82
N LYS A 356 -4.26 -16.84 -8.86
CA LYS A 356 -3.83 -17.54 -7.65
C LYS A 356 -2.65 -16.84 -6.99
N ALA A 357 -1.71 -16.31 -7.78
CA ALA A 357 -0.64 -15.46 -7.28
C ALA A 357 -1.18 -14.15 -6.67
N ALA A 358 -2.20 -13.54 -7.29
CA ALA A 358 -2.89 -12.36 -6.75
C ALA A 358 -3.53 -12.67 -5.39
N LEU A 359 -4.31 -13.74 -5.28
CA LEU A 359 -4.90 -14.20 -4.01
C LEU A 359 -3.82 -14.43 -2.95
N LYS A 360 -2.74 -15.13 -3.31
CA LYS A 360 -1.62 -15.41 -2.40
C LYS A 360 -0.95 -14.13 -1.90
N SER A 361 -0.83 -13.11 -2.76
CA SER A 361 -0.22 -11.81 -2.42
C SER A 361 -1.08 -10.95 -1.48
N LEU A 362 -2.36 -11.27 -1.32
CA LEU A 362 -3.27 -10.60 -0.38
C LEU A 362 -3.50 -11.41 0.90
N THR A 363 -3.01 -12.66 0.98
CA THR A 363 -3.37 -13.61 2.04
C THR A 363 -2.12 -14.26 2.64
N LEU A 364 -1.64 -15.36 2.06
CA LEU A 364 -0.56 -16.16 2.62
C LEU A 364 0.81 -15.43 2.60
N ASN A 365 1.10 -14.65 1.56
CA ASN A 365 2.36 -13.89 1.49
C ASN A 365 2.46 -12.82 2.59
N PRO A 366 1.47 -11.93 2.78
CA PRO A 366 1.54 -10.97 3.89
C PRO A 366 1.50 -11.66 5.25
N ALA A 367 0.76 -12.76 5.42
CA ALA A 367 0.78 -13.51 6.68
C ALA A 367 2.19 -14.02 7.03
N LYS A 368 2.92 -14.59 6.07
CA LYS A 368 4.32 -15.03 6.25
C LYS A 368 5.28 -13.89 6.47
N LEU A 369 5.08 -12.79 5.74
CA LEU A 369 5.90 -11.59 5.85
C LEU A 369 5.84 -11.03 7.28
N LEU A 370 4.63 -10.99 7.84
CA LEU A 370 4.30 -10.41 9.13
C LEU A 370 4.41 -11.44 10.29
N GLY A 371 4.78 -12.69 10.01
CA GLY A 371 5.02 -13.74 11.00
C GLY A 371 3.75 -14.24 11.71
N VAL A 372 2.61 -14.30 11.01
CA VAL A 372 1.31 -14.74 11.53
C VAL A 372 0.63 -15.78 10.63
N GLU A 373 1.39 -16.46 9.77
CA GLU A 373 0.88 -17.48 8.86
C GLU A 373 0.31 -18.71 9.56
N ASP A 374 0.67 -18.95 10.81
CA ASP A 374 0.11 -20.00 11.66
C ASP A 374 -1.34 -19.67 12.09
N ARG A 375 -1.69 -18.38 12.17
CA ARG A 375 -2.98 -17.90 12.68
C ARG A 375 -3.94 -17.43 11.59
N VAL A 376 -3.45 -16.76 10.54
CA VAL A 376 -4.27 -16.13 9.49
C VAL A 376 -3.69 -16.36 8.08
N GLY A 377 -4.40 -15.89 7.05
CA GLY A 377 -3.92 -15.86 5.66
C GLY A 377 -4.14 -17.16 4.85
N SER A 378 -4.81 -18.16 5.42
CA SER A 378 -5.32 -19.32 4.65
C SER A 378 -6.56 -19.92 5.31
N LEU A 379 -7.35 -20.64 4.52
CA LEU A 379 -8.49 -21.42 5.01
C LEU A 379 -7.99 -22.81 5.42
N SER A 380 -7.73 -23.02 6.70
CA SER A 380 -7.21 -24.29 7.22
C SER A 380 -7.67 -24.50 8.66
N LYS A 381 -7.88 -25.76 9.05
CA LYS A 381 -8.30 -26.13 10.41
C LYS A 381 -7.39 -25.51 11.47
N GLY A 382 -7.99 -24.96 12.54
CA GLY A 382 -7.32 -24.34 13.68
C GLY A 382 -6.92 -22.87 13.49
N LYS A 383 -7.05 -22.32 12.27
CA LYS A 383 -6.78 -20.90 12.01
C LYS A 383 -7.98 -20.03 12.37
N ILE A 384 -7.70 -18.75 12.61
CA ILE A 384 -8.75 -17.73 12.81
C ILE A 384 -9.62 -17.67 11.55
N ALA A 385 -10.93 -17.69 11.74
CA ALA A 385 -11.93 -17.68 10.69
C ALA A 385 -12.09 -16.29 10.04
N ASN A 386 -11.02 -15.86 9.38
CA ASN A 386 -10.97 -14.68 8.52
C ASN A 386 -11.24 -15.11 7.08
N LEU A 387 -12.41 -14.78 6.55
CA LEU A 387 -12.85 -15.15 5.21
C LEU A 387 -13.84 -14.14 4.66
N PHE A 388 -14.12 -14.18 3.35
CA PHE A 388 -15.24 -13.45 2.78
C PHE A 388 -15.96 -14.27 1.74
N VAL A 389 -17.24 -13.96 1.54
CA VAL A 389 -18.12 -14.58 0.57
C VAL A 389 -18.42 -13.57 -0.54
N SER A 390 -18.29 -13.98 -1.80
CA SER A 390 -18.60 -13.14 -2.96
C SER A 390 -19.61 -13.81 -3.90
N GLU A 391 -20.28 -12.97 -4.70
CA GLU A 391 -21.19 -13.40 -5.76
C GLU A 391 -20.50 -14.26 -6.82
N GLY A 392 -19.28 -13.88 -7.20
CA GLY A 392 -18.54 -14.50 -8.29
C GLY A 392 -17.02 -14.41 -8.14
N ASP A 393 -16.29 -14.60 -9.23
CA ASP A 393 -14.82 -14.55 -9.26
C ASP A 393 -14.35 -13.10 -9.15
N ILE A 394 -13.89 -12.69 -7.96
CA ILE A 394 -13.46 -11.31 -7.69
C ILE A 394 -12.25 -10.87 -8.51
N PHE A 395 -11.46 -11.80 -9.08
CA PHE A 395 -10.27 -11.48 -9.88
C PHE A 395 -10.57 -11.32 -11.38
N LYS A 396 -11.70 -11.86 -11.86
CA LYS A 396 -12.02 -11.90 -13.29
C LYS A 396 -13.33 -11.23 -13.66
N GLN A 397 -14.31 -11.23 -12.76
CA GLN A 397 -15.64 -10.69 -13.02
C GLN A 397 -15.76 -9.29 -12.44
N LYS A 398 -16.02 -8.30 -13.30
CA LYS A 398 -16.07 -6.88 -12.90
C LYS A 398 -17.24 -6.57 -11.98
N ASP A 399 -18.34 -7.29 -12.15
CA ASP A 399 -19.61 -7.21 -11.43
C ASP A 399 -19.67 -8.12 -10.19
N SER A 400 -18.62 -8.93 -9.92
CA SER A 400 -18.58 -9.71 -8.69
C SER A 400 -18.33 -8.80 -7.49
N GLU A 401 -19.22 -8.88 -6.52
CA GLU A 401 -19.20 -8.12 -5.26
C GLU A 401 -19.01 -9.04 -4.04
N ILE A 402 -18.48 -8.49 -2.96
CA ILE A 402 -18.39 -9.15 -1.66
C ILE A 402 -19.71 -8.96 -0.92
N ILE A 403 -20.28 -10.06 -0.44
CA ILE A 403 -21.57 -10.12 0.25
C ILE A 403 -21.36 -9.97 1.76
N THR A 404 -20.40 -10.73 2.29
CA THR A 404 -20.13 -10.80 3.73
C THR A 404 -18.66 -11.05 3.97
N THR A 405 -18.08 -10.29 4.88
CA THR A 405 -16.71 -10.50 5.39
C THR A 405 -16.79 -10.98 6.82
N TRP A 406 -16.13 -12.09 7.09
CA TRP A 406 -16.07 -12.74 8.38
C TRP A 406 -14.73 -12.45 9.01
N VAL A 407 -14.74 -11.87 10.21
CA VAL A 407 -13.54 -11.55 10.97
C VAL A 407 -13.61 -12.27 12.31
N GLU A 408 -12.68 -13.17 12.57
CA GLU A 408 -12.70 -14.05 13.74
C GLU A 408 -14.05 -14.78 13.89
N GLY A 409 -14.61 -15.23 12.76
CA GLY A 409 -15.91 -15.90 12.74
C GLY A 409 -17.12 -15.00 12.98
N ILE A 410 -16.95 -13.69 13.12
CA ILE A 410 -18.06 -12.72 13.23
C ILE A 410 -18.42 -12.20 11.83
N PRO A 411 -19.67 -12.36 11.37
CA PRO A 411 -20.09 -11.91 10.04
C PRO A 411 -20.37 -10.39 10.01
N TYR A 412 -19.77 -9.71 9.03
CA TYR A 412 -20.06 -8.33 8.69
C TYR A 412 -20.59 -8.26 7.26
N HIS A 413 -21.85 -7.86 7.14
CA HIS A 413 -22.49 -7.67 5.83
C HIS A 413 -21.97 -6.39 5.20
N VAL A 414 -21.59 -6.46 3.93
CA VAL A 414 -21.26 -5.26 3.16
C VAL A 414 -22.60 -4.59 2.87
N GLU A 415 -22.82 -3.36 3.37
CA GLU A 415 -24.11 -2.65 3.39
C GLU A 415 -24.84 -2.49 2.03
N ASP A 416 -24.33 -3.04 0.94
CA ASP A 416 -24.94 -3.06 -0.39
C ASP A 416 -25.75 -4.35 -0.69
N SER A 417 -25.71 -5.39 0.16
CA SER A 417 -26.26 -6.71 -0.22
C SER A 417 -27.78 -6.90 -0.05
N GLU A 418 -28.54 -5.96 0.51
CA GLU A 418 -29.99 -6.11 0.70
C GLU A 418 -30.78 -4.84 0.38
N THR A 419 -30.61 -4.25 -0.81
CA THR A 419 -31.67 -3.39 -1.35
C THR A 419 -32.61 -4.24 -2.20
N LEU A 420 -33.85 -4.42 -1.73
CA LEU A 420 -34.91 -5.04 -2.53
C LEU A 420 -35.11 -4.22 -3.82
N ASP A 421 -35.03 -4.87 -4.99
CA ASP A 421 -35.26 -4.19 -6.27
C ASP A 421 -36.75 -3.82 -6.42
N ILE A 422 -37.05 -2.56 -6.08
CA ILE A 422 -38.37 -1.96 -6.22
C ILE A 422 -38.51 -1.07 -7.46
N ALA A 423 -37.53 -1.10 -8.38
CA ALA A 423 -37.53 -0.22 -9.54
C ALA A 423 -38.82 -0.41 -10.33
N GLY A 424 -39.57 0.65 -10.63
CA GLY A 424 -40.85 0.48 -11.30
C GLY A 424 -41.70 1.73 -11.37
N LYS A 425 -42.76 1.62 -12.16
CA LYS A 425 -43.90 2.53 -12.11
C LYS A 425 -44.88 1.98 -11.09
N TRP A 426 -45.23 2.77 -10.09
CA TRP A 426 -46.09 2.40 -8.97
C TRP A 426 -47.36 3.24 -8.98
N GLU A 427 -48.50 2.60 -8.74
CA GLU A 427 -49.78 3.23 -8.47
C GLU A 427 -49.97 3.32 -6.96
N ILE A 428 -50.07 4.54 -6.44
CA ILE A 428 -50.21 4.85 -5.02
C ILE A 428 -51.67 5.18 -4.72
N PHE A 429 -52.26 4.46 -3.78
CA PHE A 429 -53.62 4.64 -3.30
C PHE A 429 -53.60 5.22 -1.90
N ILE A 430 -54.31 6.34 -1.72
CA ILE A 430 -54.45 7.05 -0.46
C ILE A 430 -55.94 7.13 -0.14
N SER A 431 -56.29 6.90 1.13
CA SER A 431 -57.68 7.01 1.59
C SER A 431 -58.25 8.39 1.27
N GLY A 432 -59.32 8.45 0.46
CA GLY A 432 -59.98 9.70 0.04
C GLY A 432 -59.75 10.14 -1.41
N ASN A 433 -58.75 9.58 -2.12
CA ASN A 433 -58.50 9.92 -3.52
C ASN A 433 -59.35 9.07 -4.49
N LYS A 434 -60.01 9.71 -5.47
CA LYS A 434 -60.82 9.03 -6.50
C LYS A 434 -59.97 8.33 -7.59
N LYS A 435 -58.68 8.66 -7.72
CA LYS A 435 -57.74 8.07 -8.69
C LYS A 435 -56.36 7.86 -8.03
N PRO A 436 -55.64 6.78 -8.36
CA PRO A 436 -54.29 6.55 -7.84
C PRO A 436 -53.29 7.57 -8.39
N LEU A 437 -52.30 7.92 -7.58
CA LEU A 437 -51.13 8.68 -8.03
C LEU A 437 -50.15 7.73 -8.72
N THR A 438 -49.39 8.23 -9.69
CA THR A 438 -48.41 7.42 -10.41
C THR A 438 -47.01 7.93 -10.12
N TRP A 439 -46.18 7.10 -9.48
CA TRP A 439 -44.79 7.41 -9.19
C TRP A 439 -43.84 6.49 -9.94
N LYS A 440 -42.74 7.02 -10.45
CA LYS A 440 -41.62 6.19 -10.92
C LYS A 440 -40.56 6.15 -9.85
N ILE A 441 -40.25 4.96 -9.39
CA ILE A 441 -39.29 4.70 -8.33
C ILE A 441 -38.09 4.00 -8.99
N PRO A 442 -36.90 4.61 -9.04
CA PRO A 442 -35.67 3.95 -9.51
C PRO A 442 -35.11 2.98 -8.44
N SER A 443 -34.24 2.07 -8.86
CA SER A 443 -33.42 1.24 -7.95
C SER A 443 -32.30 2.09 -7.32
N GLY A 444 -31.95 1.84 -6.07
CA GLY A 444 -30.74 2.41 -5.45
C GLY A 444 -30.91 2.80 -3.99
N LYS A 445 -29.81 3.20 -3.35
CA LYS A 445 -29.79 3.62 -1.94
C LYS A 445 -30.34 5.03 -1.70
N LYS A 446 -30.08 5.96 -2.63
CA LYS A 446 -30.66 7.31 -2.65
C LYS A 446 -31.68 7.37 -3.77
N ILE A 447 -32.93 7.12 -3.43
CA ILE A 447 -33.99 7.00 -4.42
C ILE A 447 -34.56 8.40 -4.65
N LYS A 448 -34.52 8.88 -5.90
CA LYS A 448 -35.22 10.09 -6.31
C LYS A 448 -36.49 9.67 -7.05
N VAL A 449 -37.62 9.74 -6.37
CA VAL A 449 -38.92 9.34 -6.90
C VAL A 449 -39.47 10.44 -7.81
N GLU A 450 -39.89 10.09 -9.02
CA GLU A 450 -40.58 11.01 -9.94
C GLU A 450 -42.10 10.91 -9.73
N ALA A 451 -42.72 11.99 -9.27
CA ALA A 451 -44.16 12.04 -8.97
C ALA A 451 -45.04 12.49 -10.15
N GLY A 452 -44.43 12.79 -11.30
CA GLY A 452 -45.10 13.46 -12.42
C GLY A 452 -45.14 14.99 -12.26
N GLY A 453 -45.46 15.71 -13.34
CA GLY A 453 -45.60 17.19 -13.31
C GLY A 453 -44.32 17.96 -13.02
N GLY A 454 -43.13 17.36 -13.22
CA GLY A 454 -41.83 17.97 -12.89
C GLY A 454 -41.43 17.88 -11.41
N VAL A 455 -42.24 17.24 -10.57
CA VAL A 455 -41.98 17.08 -9.13
C VAL A 455 -41.20 15.79 -8.86
N SER A 456 -40.16 15.89 -8.04
CA SER A 456 -39.37 14.76 -7.57
C SER A 456 -39.04 14.91 -6.09
N PHE A 457 -38.94 13.79 -5.37
CA PHE A 457 -38.64 13.80 -3.93
C PHE A 457 -37.74 12.62 -3.53
N SER A 458 -37.16 12.69 -2.34
CA SER A 458 -36.26 11.66 -1.84
C SER A 458 -37.00 10.50 -1.16
N ALA A 459 -36.45 9.31 -1.34
CA ALA A 459 -36.77 8.14 -0.56
C ALA A 459 -35.49 7.41 -0.14
N GLN A 460 -35.53 6.76 1.01
CA GLN A 460 -34.39 6.07 1.61
C GLN A 460 -34.84 4.82 2.35
N TRP A 461 -33.96 3.83 2.39
CA TRP A 461 -34.16 2.60 3.16
C TRP A 461 -33.79 2.81 4.63
N LYS A 462 -34.58 2.25 5.56
CA LYS A 462 -34.25 2.16 6.98
C LYS A 462 -34.93 0.93 7.60
N ASN A 463 -34.15 -0.01 8.12
CA ASN A 463 -34.62 -1.23 8.79
C ASN A 463 -35.75 -1.93 7.99
N ASP A 464 -35.45 -2.33 6.75
CA ASP A 464 -36.36 -3.02 5.79
C ASP A 464 -37.62 -2.25 5.38
N ARG A 465 -37.70 -0.96 5.72
CA ARG A 465 -38.79 -0.07 5.31
C ARG A 465 -38.30 1.02 4.39
N LEU A 466 -39.12 1.34 3.39
CA LEU A 466 -38.90 2.47 2.51
C LEU A 466 -39.54 3.72 3.13
N LEU A 467 -38.72 4.72 3.44
CA LEU A 467 -39.19 6.05 3.87
C LEU A 467 -39.26 6.97 2.66
N LEU A 468 -40.40 7.61 2.44
CA LEU A 468 -40.65 8.54 1.34
C LEU A 468 -41.01 9.92 1.91
N PHE A 469 -40.52 10.98 1.26
CA PHE A 469 -40.73 12.37 1.70
C PHE A 469 -41.35 13.25 0.60
N PRO A 470 -42.54 12.93 0.07
CA PRO A 470 -43.21 13.78 -0.91
C PRO A 470 -43.62 15.14 -0.33
N PRO A 471 -43.63 16.21 -1.15
CA PRO A 471 -44.32 17.44 -0.81
C PRO A 471 -45.80 17.15 -0.50
N SER A 472 -46.32 17.66 0.61
CA SER A 472 -47.71 17.41 1.03
C SER A 472 -48.73 17.89 0.00
N GLN A 473 -48.41 18.92 -0.79
CA GLN A 473 -49.25 19.44 -1.87
C GLN A 473 -49.58 18.40 -2.95
N ILE A 474 -48.65 17.49 -3.29
CA ILE A 474 -48.93 16.44 -4.30
C ILE A 474 -49.88 15.35 -3.76
N LEU A 475 -50.15 15.37 -2.47
CA LEU A 475 -51.12 14.52 -1.79
C LEU A 475 -52.42 15.27 -1.42
N GLY A 476 -52.54 16.56 -1.80
CA GLY A 476 -53.69 17.40 -1.46
C GLY A 476 -53.63 18.08 -0.08
N GLY A 477 -52.47 18.08 0.58
CA GLY A 477 -52.25 18.69 1.91
C GLY A 477 -51.65 20.11 1.87
N ALA A 478 -51.43 20.67 3.07
CA ALA A 478 -50.83 22.00 3.27
C ALA A 478 -49.33 22.06 2.90
N ASP A 479 -48.72 23.24 2.98
CA ASP A 479 -47.29 23.43 2.73
C ASP A 479 -46.41 22.60 3.68
N GLY A 480 -45.37 21.97 3.14
CA GLY A 480 -44.45 21.10 3.87
C GLY A 480 -44.29 19.72 3.22
N TYR A 481 -43.71 18.77 3.96
CA TYR A 481 -43.45 17.41 3.50
C TYR A 481 -44.29 16.41 4.30
N THR A 482 -44.81 15.40 3.62
CA THR A 482 -45.45 14.24 4.25
C THR A 482 -44.39 13.17 4.44
N ARG A 483 -44.28 12.62 5.65
CA ARG A 483 -43.39 11.47 5.91
C ARG A 483 -44.20 10.19 5.75
N MET A 484 -43.86 9.39 4.74
CA MET A 484 -44.50 8.10 4.49
C MET A 484 -43.52 6.96 4.80
N SER A 485 -44.02 5.87 5.36
CA SER A 485 -43.29 4.63 5.56
C SER A 485 -43.96 3.51 4.77
N ALA A 486 -43.19 2.62 4.15
CA ALA A 486 -43.68 1.49 3.37
C ALA A 486 -43.03 0.18 3.82
N SER A 487 -43.85 -0.85 4.02
CA SER A 487 -43.44 -2.26 4.02
C SER A 487 -43.73 -2.84 2.64
N ILE A 488 -42.81 -3.65 2.10
CA ILE A 488 -42.85 -4.17 0.72
C ILE A 488 -43.05 -5.68 0.73
N ASP A 489 -44.03 -6.16 -0.04
CA ASP A 489 -44.18 -7.57 -0.40
C ASP A 489 -43.63 -7.76 -1.82
N VAL A 490 -42.46 -8.42 -1.89
CA VAL A 490 -41.64 -8.55 -3.11
C VAL A 490 -42.27 -9.53 -4.10
N GLU A 491 -42.93 -10.58 -3.60
CA GLU A 491 -43.59 -11.58 -4.44
C GLU A 491 -44.83 -10.99 -5.12
N LYS A 492 -45.56 -10.12 -4.42
CA LYS A 492 -46.79 -9.50 -4.92
C LYS A 492 -46.59 -8.13 -5.56
N PHE A 493 -45.38 -7.57 -5.47
CA PHE A 493 -45.06 -6.20 -5.87
C PHE A 493 -46.05 -5.17 -5.32
N THR A 494 -46.31 -5.24 -4.01
CA THR A 494 -47.19 -4.31 -3.29
C THR A 494 -46.47 -3.62 -2.15
N MET A 495 -46.85 -2.37 -1.86
CA MET A 495 -46.40 -1.61 -0.69
C MET A 495 -47.59 -1.27 0.19
N ASN A 496 -47.41 -1.32 1.51
CA ASN A 496 -48.41 -0.86 2.47
C ASN A 496 -47.74 -0.01 3.55
N GLY A 497 -48.44 1.03 4.00
CA GLY A 497 -47.77 2.04 4.81
C GLY A 497 -48.65 3.02 5.55
N VAL A 498 -48.01 3.74 6.47
CA VAL A 498 -48.59 4.86 7.20
C VAL A 498 -47.86 6.14 6.81
N ALA A 499 -48.61 7.22 6.64
CA ALA A 499 -48.14 8.55 6.32
C ALA A 499 -48.53 9.54 7.42
N VAL A 500 -47.65 10.50 7.70
CA VAL A 500 -47.89 11.65 8.59
C VAL A 500 -47.73 12.92 7.78
N SER A 501 -48.80 13.70 7.64
CA SER A 501 -48.82 14.95 6.89
C SER A 501 -47.99 16.04 7.58
N ALA A 502 -47.76 17.15 6.87
CA ALA A 502 -47.09 18.33 7.44
C ALA A 502 -47.86 18.95 8.63
N THR A 503 -49.16 18.70 8.75
CA THR A 503 -50.01 19.17 9.86
C THR A 503 -50.07 18.18 11.03
N GLY A 504 -49.38 17.02 10.92
CA GLY A 504 -49.38 15.97 11.94
C GLY A 504 -50.52 14.94 11.82
N GLU A 505 -51.38 15.08 10.80
CA GLU A 505 -52.46 14.12 10.54
C GLU A 505 -51.89 12.80 10.01
N THR A 506 -52.42 11.66 10.50
CA THR A 506 -51.96 10.33 10.12
C THR A 506 -52.98 9.62 9.24
N PHE A 507 -52.52 9.02 8.13
CA PHE A 507 -53.37 8.26 7.21
C PHE A 507 -52.68 7.03 6.62
N TRP A 508 -53.47 6.05 6.18
CA TRP A 508 -52.99 4.83 5.55
C TRP A 508 -52.89 4.99 4.02
N TRP A 509 -51.90 4.31 3.44
CA TRP A 509 -51.71 4.24 2.00
C TRP A 509 -51.23 2.85 1.60
N ASN A 510 -51.48 2.49 0.34
CA ASN A 510 -50.93 1.29 -0.29
C ASN A 510 -50.48 1.60 -1.71
N ALA A 511 -49.68 0.72 -2.30
CA ALA A 511 -49.30 0.83 -3.69
C ALA A 511 -49.16 -0.52 -4.37
N LYS A 512 -49.30 -0.52 -5.69
CA LYS A 512 -49.10 -1.67 -6.56
C LYS A 512 -48.23 -1.28 -7.75
N ARG A 513 -47.32 -2.16 -8.15
CA ARG A 513 -46.48 -1.93 -9.34
C ARG A 513 -47.32 -2.05 -10.61
N ALA A 514 -47.32 -0.99 -11.42
CA ALA A 514 -48.07 -0.84 -12.66
C ALA A 514 -47.19 -0.99 -13.93
N GLY A 515 -45.87 -1.15 -13.79
CA GLY A 515 -44.97 -1.46 -14.90
C GLY A 515 -43.48 -1.40 -14.53
N ASN A 516 -42.62 -1.94 -15.40
CA ASN A 516 -41.16 -1.88 -15.23
C ASN A 516 -40.64 -0.48 -15.60
N PHE A 517 -39.73 0.06 -14.78
CA PHE A 517 -38.94 1.26 -15.10
C PHE A 517 -37.49 0.81 -15.26
N LYS A 518 -36.97 0.83 -16.49
CA LYS A 518 -35.53 0.71 -16.74
C LYS A 518 -34.98 2.13 -16.84
N GLU A 519 -34.20 2.52 -15.85
CA GLU A 519 -33.33 3.68 -15.98
C GLU A 519 -32.33 3.37 -17.10
N SER A 520 -32.18 4.29 -18.06
CA SER A 520 -31.11 4.17 -19.04
C SER A 520 -29.79 4.35 -18.29
N LYS A 521 -29.18 3.25 -17.81
CA LYS A 521 -27.75 3.28 -17.50
C LYS A 521 -27.08 3.80 -18.77
N LYS A 522 -26.44 4.96 -18.69
CA LYS A 522 -25.42 5.31 -19.67
C LYS A 522 -24.45 4.14 -19.65
N SER A 523 -24.52 3.29 -20.66
CA SER A 523 -23.44 2.38 -20.95
C SER A 523 -22.27 3.29 -21.26
N ASP A 524 -21.33 3.42 -20.32
CA ASP A 524 -19.96 3.69 -20.71
C ASP A 524 -19.51 2.46 -21.50
N ASN A 525 -19.95 2.39 -22.77
CA ASN A 525 -19.40 1.53 -23.80
C ASN A 525 -18.02 2.09 -24.16
N LEU A 526 -17.12 2.11 -23.17
CA LEU A 526 -15.73 1.83 -23.48
C LEU A 526 -15.73 0.32 -23.71
N GLY A 527 -15.87 -0.06 -24.98
CA GLY A 527 -15.78 -1.47 -25.37
C GLY A 527 -14.58 -2.10 -24.68
N GLU A 528 -14.69 -3.38 -24.31
CA GLU A 528 -13.58 -4.12 -23.69
C GLU A 528 -12.36 -4.06 -24.61
N VAL A 529 -11.52 -3.06 -24.41
CA VAL A 529 -10.18 -3.03 -24.96
C VAL A 529 -9.47 -4.10 -24.16
N LYS A 530 -9.33 -5.29 -24.74
CA LYS A 530 -8.33 -6.25 -24.29
C LYS A 530 -7.00 -5.52 -24.38
N MET A 531 -6.51 -5.02 -23.24
CA MET A 531 -5.21 -4.41 -23.18
C MET A 531 -4.20 -5.51 -23.49
N ASP A 532 -3.34 -5.28 -24.48
CA ASP A 532 -2.26 -6.20 -24.75
C ASP A 532 -1.39 -6.33 -23.50
N VAL A 533 -1.07 -7.58 -23.14
CA VAL A 533 -0.10 -7.86 -22.09
C VAL A 533 1.27 -7.50 -22.65
N PRO A 534 1.97 -6.49 -22.11
CA PRO A 534 3.24 -6.09 -22.64
C PRO A 534 4.24 -7.23 -22.43
N LYS A 535 5.28 -7.29 -23.26
CA LYS A 535 6.41 -8.16 -22.95
C LYS A 535 6.92 -7.78 -21.56
N LEU A 536 6.95 -8.75 -20.65
CA LEU A 536 7.42 -8.57 -19.27
C LEU A 536 8.95 -8.42 -19.23
N GLU A 537 9.45 -7.40 -19.94
CA GLU A 537 10.85 -7.04 -20.11
C GLU A 537 10.95 -5.51 -20.14
N PHE A 538 11.76 -4.95 -19.24
CA PHE A 538 12.07 -3.53 -19.20
C PHE A 538 13.59 -3.38 -19.24
N ASN A 539 14.14 -3.22 -20.44
CA ASN A 539 15.57 -3.26 -20.72
C ASN A 539 16.22 -1.88 -20.92
N HIS A 540 15.48 -0.78 -20.79
CA HIS A 540 16.01 0.57 -20.94
C HIS A 540 16.09 1.26 -19.57
N TYR A 541 17.23 1.85 -19.24
CA TYR A 541 17.41 2.54 -17.96
C TYR A 541 18.36 3.74 -18.07
N PRO A 542 18.06 4.87 -17.41
CA PRO A 542 16.81 5.17 -16.70
C PRO A 542 15.57 5.13 -17.58
N ALA A 543 14.37 5.17 -17.00
CA ALA A 543 13.15 5.30 -17.79
C ALA A 543 13.12 6.65 -18.53
N GLY A 544 12.30 6.76 -19.57
CA GLY A 544 12.14 7.98 -20.37
C GLY A 544 13.10 8.10 -21.56
N ALA A 545 13.20 9.32 -22.10
CA ALA A 545 13.79 9.60 -23.41
C ALA A 545 15.32 9.38 -23.49
N TYR A 546 16.00 9.38 -22.35
CA TYR A 546 17.46 9.26 -22.26
C TYR A 546 17.92 7.88 -21.76
N GLY A 547 16.97 6.96 -21.57
CA GLY A 547 17.26 5.59 -21.19
C GLY A 547 18.08 4.87 -22.24
N VAL A 548 19.13 4.17 -21.82
CA VAL A 548 19.93 3.29 -22.69
C VAL A 548 19.62 1.84 -22.38
N GLU A 549 19.81 0.97 -23.38
CA GLU A 549 19.68 -0.47 -23.15
C GLU A 549 20.68 -0.92 -22.06
N ARG A 550 20.18 -1.61 -21.02
CA ARG A 550 20.94 -2.17 -19.90
C ARG A 550 21.76 -3.38 -20.37
N LYS A 551 22.80 -3.11 -21.17
CA LYS A 551 23.84 -4.07 -21.54
C LYS A 551 25.13 -3.72 -20.82
N ILE A 552 25.79 -4.73 -20.26
CA ILE A 552 27.18 -4.59 -19.81
C ILE A 552 28.00 -4.21 -21.05
N ARG A 553 28.64 -3.05 -21.02
CA ARG A 553 29.47 -2.57 -22.12
C ARG A 553 30.90 -3.07 -21.90
N ASP A 554 31.35 -3.98 -22.75
CA ASP A 554 32.76 -4.37 -22.78
C ASP A 554 33.59 -3.26 -23.43
N ALA A 555 34.76 -2.98 -22.85
CA ALA A 555 35.70 -2.02 -23.42
C ALA A 555 36.28 -2.58 -24.72
N LYS A 556 35.73 -2.13 -25.86
CA LYS A 556 36.20 -2.51 -27.20
C LYS A 556 37.67 -2.10 -27.39
N LYS A 557 38.39 -2.86 -28.21
CA LYS A 557 39.70 -2.44 -28.73
C LYS A 557 39.48 -1.33 -29.76
N VAL A 558 40.09 -0.16 -29.54
CA VAL A 558 39.92 1.00 -30.41
C VAL A 558 41.26 1.62 -30.73
N LEU A 559 41.56 1.81 -32.02
CA LEU A 559 42.71 2.56 -32.49
C LEU A 559 42.24 3.92 -33.01
N PHE A 560 42.60 4.99 -32.31
CA PHE A 560 42.48 6.35 -32.82
C PHE A 560 43.71 6.67 -33.67
N LYS A 561 43.56 6.93 -34.96
CA LYS A 561 44.68 7.06 -35.91
C LYS A 561 44.89 8.50 -36.38
N ASN A 562 46.12 8.91 -36.71
CA ASN A 562 46.46 10.17 -37.38
C ASN A 562 46.00 11.47 -36.66
N GLY A 563 45.83 11.45 -35.34
CA GLY A 563 45.40 12.62 -34.58
C GLY A 563 46.56 13.50 -34.09
N THR A 564 46.23 14.73 -33.69
CA THR A 564 47.12 15.53 -32.81
C THR A 564 46.82 15.17 -31.35
N VAL A 565 47.72 14.42 -30.72
CA VAL A 565 47.55 13.91 -29.36
C VAL A 565 48.14 14.89 -28.35
N TRP A 566 47.30 15.38 -27.45
CA TRP A 566 47.72 16.13 -26.26
C TRP A 566 48.01 15.11 -25.16
N THR A 567 49.27 14.98 -24.76
CA THR A 567 49.64 13.99 -23.72
C THR A 567 49.44 14.50 -22.29
N SER A 568 49.37 15.83 -22.12
CA SER A 568 49.40 16.51 -20.82
C SER A 568 50.58 16.10 -19.92
N GLY A 569 51.64 15.56 -20.51
CA GLY A 569 52.88 15.17 -19.86
C GLY A 569 54.11 15.74 -20.57
N PRO A 570 55.34 15.30 -20.21
CA PRO A 570 56.58 15.87 -20.75
C PRO A 570 56.73 15.78 -22.27
N LEU A 571 56.03 14.83 -22.91
CA LEU A 571 56.02 14.67 -24.38
C LEU A 571 55.24 15.78 -25.10
N GLY A 572 54.42 16.56 -24.38
CA GLY A 572 53.66 17.68 -24.95
C GLY A 572 52.66 17.23 -26.03
N LEU A 573 52.74 17.89 -27.18
CA LEU A 573 51.87 17.69 -28.34
C LEU A 573 52.53 16.78 -29.38
N ILE A 574 51.88 15.66 -29.71
CA ILE A 574 52.37 14.72 -30.73
C ILE A 574 51.44 14.77 -31.95
N LYS A 575 51.92 15.34 -33.06
CA LYS A 575 51.19 15.40 -34.33
C LYS A 575 51.26 14.07 -35.08
N ASN A 576 50.21 13.77 -35.86
CA ASN A 576 50.09 12.59 -36.71
C ASN A 576 50.37 11.28 -35.94
N SER A 577 49.86 11.19 -34.71
CA SER A 577 50.05 10.05 -33.83
C SER A 577 48.77 9.23 -33.72
N SER A 578 48.93 8.00 -33.25
CA SER A 578 47.84 7.06 -33.01
C SER A 578 47.83 6.60 -31.55
N VAL A 579 46.64 6.32 -31.01
CA VAL A 579 46.43 5.84 -29.64
C VAL A 579 45.60 4.58 -29.69
N LEU A 580 46.16 3.47 -29.19
CA LEU A 580 45.47 2.19 -29.05
C LEU A 580 44.93 2.05 -27.63
N ILE A 581 43.62 1.84 -27.51
CA ILE A 581 42.93 1.47 -26.27
C ILE A 581 42.57 -0.01 -26.32
N GLU A 582 42.89 -0.74 -25.24
CA GLU A 582 42.52 -2.14 -25.07
C GLU A 582 42.16 -2.40 -23.59
N GLY A 583 41.03 -3.08 -23.35
CA GLY A 583 40.58 -3.38 -21.98
C GLY A 583 40.34 -2.13 -21.12
N GLY A 584 39.95 -1.01 -21.74
CA GLY A 584 39.73 0.26 -21.05
C GLY A 584 41.01 1.01 -20.66
N LYS A 585 42.19 0.56 -21.12
CA LYS A 585 43.48 1.22 -20.87
C LYS A 585 44.14 1.65 -22.16
N ILE A 586 44.90 2.74 -22.10
CA ILE A 586 45.80 3.12 -23.19
C ILE A 586 46.94 2.10 -23.24
N LYS A 587 47.00 1.32 -24.31
CA LYS A 587 48.01 0.27 -24.51
C LYS A 587 49.27 0.82 -25.18
N LYS A 588 49.12 1.66 -26.20
CA LYS A 588 50.24 2.21 -26.97
C LYS A 588 49.89 3.57 -27.56
N ILE A 589 50.87 4.47 -27.58
CA ILE A 589 50.83 5.74 -28.33
C ILE A 589 52.03 5.73 -29.28
N ASP A 590 51.78 5.78 -30.58
CA ASP A 590 52.81 5.74 -31.62
C ASP A 590 52.23 6.24 -32.94
N ARG A 591 53.07 6.70 -33.87
CA ARG A 591 52.61 7.11 -35.21
C ARG A 591 52.07 5.93 -36.01
N ASN A 592 52.79 4.80 -35.93
CA ASN A 592 52.46 3.57 -36.63
C ASN A 592 52.16 2.47 -35.61
N ILE A 593 50.88 2.11 -35.48
CA ILE A 593 50.42 0.98 -34.68
C ILE A 593 49.76 -0.01 -35.63
N GLU A 594 50.34 -1.20 -35.73
CA GLU A 594 49.71 -2.34 -36.40
C GLU A 594 48.72 -3.00 -35.45
N VAL A 595 47.53 -3.30 -35.96
CA VAL A 595 46.43 -3.91 -35.20
C VAL A 595 45.81 -5.03 -36.02
N SER A 596 45.26 -6.03 -35.32
CA SER A 596 44.46 -7.10 -35.92
C SER A 596 43.07 -6.60 -36.34
N ASP A 597 42.36 -7.40 -37.13
CA ASP A 597 41.05 -7.05 -37.71
C ASP A 597 39.93 -6.84 -36.68
N ASP A 598 40.13 -7.25 -35.42
CA ASP A 598 39.16 -7.09 -34.31
C ASP A 598 39.19 -5.70 -33.66
N VAL A 599 40.02 -4.77 -34.15
CA VAL A 599 40.17 -3.41 -33.60
C VAL A 599 39.34 -2.40 -34.38
N LEU A 600 38.49 -1.64 -33.67
CA LEU A 600 37.77 -0.51 -34.25
C LEU A 600 38.74 0.63 -34.55
N ILE A 601 38.90 0.98 -35.83
CA ILE A 601 39.76 2.09 -36.25
C ILE A 601 38.93 3.37 -36.40
N ILE A 602 39.34 4.43 -35.73
CA ILE A 602 38.76 5.78 -35.82
C ILE A 602 39.84 6.73 -36.35
N ASP A 603 39.67 7.25 -37.56
CA ASP A 603 40.60 8.20 -38.14
C ASP A 603 40.35 9.62 -37.59
N LEU A 604 41.40 10.21 -37.03
CA LEU A 604 41.42 11.53 -36.42
C LEU A 604 42.19 12.54 -37.26
N ASN A 605 42.38 12.31 -38.57
CA ASN A 605 43.04 13.27 -39.44
C ASN A 605 42.42 14.68 -39.31
N GLY A 606 43.26 15.68 -39.05
CA GLY A 606 42.84 17.07 -38.78
C GLY A 606 42.12 17.31 -37.45
N LYS A 607 42.02 16.29 -36.57
CA LYS A 607 41.38 16.35 -35.26
C LYS A 607 42.40 16.25 -34.14
N HIS A 608 41.97 16.66 -32.95
CA HIS A 608 42.76 16.59 -31.73
C HIS A 608 42.20 15.51 -30.80
N LEU A 609 43.09 14.82 -30.10
CA LEU A 609 42.77 13.88 -29.04
C LEU A 609 43.38 14.37 -27.74
N THR A 610 42.57 14.55 -26.70
CA THR A 610 43.00 14.98 -25.37
C THR A 610 42.66 13.90 -24.34
N PRO A 611 43.28 13.91 -23.15
CA PRO A 611 42.69 13.24 -22.00
C PRO A 611 41.30 13.80 -21.74
N GLY A 612 40.42 12.98 -21.18
CA GLY A 612 39.10 13.44 -20.77
C GLY A 612 39.19 14.48 -19.65
N LEU A 613 38.24 15.40 -19.61
CA LEU A 613 38.22 16.45 -18.59
C LEU A 613 37.89 15.86 -17.22
N ILE A 614 38.44 16.50 -16.18
CA ILE A 614 38.16 16.22 -14.77
C ILE A 614 37.52 17.45 -14.15
N ASP A 615 36.33 17.29 -13.58
CA ASP A 615 35.64 18.31 -12.80
C ASP A 615 36.02 18.10 -11.34
N CYS A 616 36.87 18.98 -10.82
CA CYS A 616 37.39 18.86 -9.46
C CYS A 616 36.37 19.28 -8.39
N HIS A 617 35.28 19.94 -8.78
CA HIS A 617 34.28 20.45 -7.85
C HIS A 617 32.86 20.40 -8.45
N SER A 618 32.18 19.27 -8.27
CA SER A 618 30.84 19.06 -8.83
C SER A 618 29.79 18.76 -7.77
N HIS A 619 28.59 19.29 -8.00
CA HIS A 619 27.37 18.96 -7.25
C HIS A 619 26.33 18.25 -8.11
N SER A 620 26.73 17.76 -9.28
CA SER A 620 25.84 17.06 -10.21
C SER A 620 25.52 15.66 -9.71
N ALA A 621 24.36 15.10 -10.10
CA ALA A 621 23.98 13.74 -9.77
C ALA A 621 23.93 13.45 -8.26
N ILE A 622 23.47 14.41 -7.46
CA ILE A 622 23.27 14.25 -6.02
C ILE A 622 21.77 14.41 -5.70
N SER A 623 21.17 13.31 -5.25
CA SER A 623 19.74 13.23 -4.94
C SER A 623 19.43 13.69 -3.52
N ARG A 624 18.26 14.33 -3.37
CA ARG A 624 17.61 14.61 -2.07
C ARG A 624 18.51 15.35 -1.07
N GLY A 625 19.13 16.42 -1.57
CA GLY A 625 19.94 17.37 -0.78
C GLY A 625 21.43 17.18 -1.02
N VAL A 626 22.08 18.23 -1.52
CA VAL A 626 23.52 18.25 -1.81
C VAL A 626 24.33 18.40 -0.53
N ASN A 627 23.84 19.21 0.42
CA ASN A 627 24.59 19.55 1.62
C ASN A 627 23.83 19.15 2.89
N GLU A 628 24.52 18.46 3.81
CA GLU A 628 24.15 18.39 5.22
C GLU A 628 24.69 19.60 5.99
N GLY A 629 23.88 20.65 6.10
CA GLY A 629 24.29 21.93 6.71
C GLY A 629 23.79 22.16 8.13
N THR A 630 23.11 21.18 8.74
CA THR A 630 22.44 21.41 10.04
C THR A 630 23.37 21.34 11.25
N HIS A 631 24.56 20.75 11.09
CA HIS A 631 25.65 20.80 12.06
C HIS A 631 26.89 21.46 11.45
N SER A 632 27.71 22.10 12.28
CA SER A 632 28.97 22.71 11.83
C SER A 632 30.03 21.70 11.40
N VAL A 633 29.88 20.43 11.81
CA VAL A 633 30.79 19.32 11.49
C VAL A 633 29.95 18.10 11.16
N THR A 634 30.07 17.60 9.94
CA THR A 634 29.27 16.49 9.36
C THR A 634 30.17 15.42 8.73
N VAL A 635 31.28 15.09 9.39
CA VAL A 635 32.31 14.16 8.87
C VAL A 635 31.79 12.72 8.67
N GLU A 636 30.64 12.40 9.26
CA GLU A 636 29.98 11.11 9.18
C GLU A 636 29.25 10.86 7.85
N VAL A 637 28.92 11.92 7.10
CA VAL A 637 28.14 11.78 5.86
C VAL A 637 29.00 11.32 4.69
N ARG A 638 28.40 10.61 3.74
CA ARG A 638 29.10 10.08 2.56
C ARG A 638 28.35 10.48 1.30
N ILE A 639 29.03 11.18 0.38
CA ILE A 639 28.43 11.54 -0.92
C ILE A 639 27.92 10.32 -1.70
N GLY A 640 28.60 9.18 -1.58
CA GLY A 640 28.20 7.91 -2.20
C GLY A 640 26.76 7.47 -1.87
N ASP A 641 26.20 7.91 -0.74
CA ASP A 641 24.84 7.57 -0.33
C ASP A 641 23.75 8.31 -1.14
N SER A 642 24.10 9.47 -1.68
CA SER A 642 23.17 10.34 -2.41
C SER A 642 23.40 10.36 -3.92
N VAL A 643 24.37 9.61 -4.46
CA VAL A 643 24.64 9.60 -5.90
C VAL A 643 23.41 9.11 -6.68
N ASP A 644 23.02 9.89 -7.69
CA ASP A 644 21.99 9.57 -8.65
C ASP A 644 22.63 9.20 -10.00
N PRO A 645 22.85 7.91 -10.28
CA PRO A 645 23.44 7.48 -11.55
C PRO A 645 22.50 7.68 -12.76
N THR A 646 21.27 8.15 -12.54
CA THR A 646 20.26 8.39 -13.59
C THR A 646 20.13 9.86 -13.99
N ASP A 647 20.84 10.75 -13.30
CA ASP A 647 20.77 12.18 -13.56
C ASP A 647 21.26 12.51 -14.99
N ILE A 648 20.44 13.25 -15.73
CA ILE A 648 20.73 13.67 -17.11
C ILE A 648 21.98 14.55 -17.23
N SER A 649 22.38 15.22 -16.15
CA SER A 649 23.63 15.98 -16.09
C SER A 649 24.84 15.12 -16.39
N LEU A 650 24.87 13.85 -15.97
CA LEU A 650 25.97 12.92 -16.27
C LEU A 650 26.13 12.71 -17.78
N TYR A 651 25.01 12.56 -18.49
CA TYR A 651 25.02 12.43 -19.95
C TYR A 651 25.49 13.72 -20.64
N ARG A 652 24.99 14.88 -20.19
CA ARG A 652 25.38 16.20 -20.74
C ARG A 652 26.86 16.49 -20.51
N GLN A 653 27.36 16.19 -19.32
CA GLN A 653 28.77 16.31 -18.96
C GLN A 653 29.65 15.43 -19.85
N LEU A 654 29.26 14.17 -20.04
CA LEU A 654 29.97 13.25 -20.94
C LEU A 654 30.02 13.78 -22.38
N GLY A 655 28.92 14.34 -22.88
CA GLY A 655 28.86 15.00 -24.19
C GLY A 655 29.77 16.22 -24.31
N GLY A 656 30.08 16.89 -23.20
CA GLY A 656 31.04 18.00 -23.11
C GLY A 656 32.51 17.56 -22.97
N GLY A 657 32.80 16.25 -22.94
CA GLY A 657 34.15 15.71 -22.77
C GLY A 657 34.58 15.51 -21.31
N LEU A 658 33.65 15.68 -20.34
CA LEU A 658 33.89 15.35 -18.94
C LEU A 658 33.83 13.84 -18.74
N THR A 659 34.90 13.27 -18.20
CA THR A 659 35.01 11.80 -18.01
C THR A 659 35.16 11.40 -16.55
N THR A 660 35.47 12.36 -15.68
CA THR A 660 35.64 12.14 -14.24
C THR A 660 35.14 13.37 -13.49
N ALA A 661 34.35 13.18 -12.45
CA ALA A 661 33.89 14.25 -11.57
C ALA A 661 34.18 13.88 -10.12
N ASN A 662 34.70 14.84 -9.35
CA ASN A 662 34.77 14.78 -7.91
C ASN A 662 33.49 15.40 -7.35
N LEU A 663 32.62 14.57 -6.79
CA LEU A 663 31.36 15.00 -6.19
C LEU A 663 31.61 15.46 -4.74
N LEU A 664 31.12 16.65 -4.37
CA LEU A 664 31.30 17.21 -3.03
C LEU A 664 29.98 17.50 -2.32
N HIS A 665 30.07 17.37 -1.00
CA HIS A 665 29.12 17.84 0.01
C HIS A 665 29.59 19.21 0.52
#